data_AF-A0A8K0U399-F1
#
_entry.id   AF-A0A8K0U399-F1
#
_cell.length_a   1.000
_cell.length_b   1.000
_cell.length_c   1.000
_cell.angle_alpha   90.00
_cell.angle_beta   90.00
_cell.angle_gamma   90.00
#
_symmetry.space_group_name_H-M   'P 1'
#
loop_
_entity.id
_entity.type
_entity.pdbx_description
1 polymer ?
#
loop_
_entity_poly.entity_id
_entity_poly.type
_entity_poly.pdbx_seq_one_letter_code
_entity_poly.pdbx_strand_id
1 'polypeptide(L)'
;MPSFSSSPRTSLMSSRLRDLLNTFTPSLLLHEAPERHSWDARVNLHEELPSLNRLSDDILIDHVFSLLAVEDILSLRRVSKLYYNLTHQGSIWKRFLRCIGPIAPELPPSSRYSPRFLTSFEAERLVIRAITLHFNWTCPWPVPLSRVCSDAQRQIHSMIVLPGGKYLIASASNAAETHFSLVVYALDHRTDFILPLAESPVKQRAYNLKAKYMNIDGTPSIVIAYLRRKVSSRYEDVNINPSIYNPIRDNPRHKIDAPVPLRYVCTCLQIPLDTLDALADPRRVPGSREFFLFAASLPSPFRVLSVVRSVSELGVIDLALISGIPNMAVVEGSETIIFQELTGRRFTSILKCARSAPFSLRDNIICNFRILPHQNQVLVVRSIRIAPAPPAPPPGEPPIFVVEFATLALFPIPPPGDSETLIYFSDDVVIYLADDMEGVQISNPSERAALPGSMPTEEPLYPPLNVFFRRRFHQPLGHILINALPQSDLPEGQAPGPRYVLSSVTNISTVGLETPDTTIEYRPFVLPGVQRSLIYTTQYGDRRDTPSIHGFYSHYCDPEFKAEYSLRQRDMLHSITRRPFLVRTAVAAQIHHCAPIYHDTHSSVKAIAWDEEVGRIFYVRPKDCAIYTINLSVAPSQR
;
A
#
# COMPACT_ATOMS: atom_id res chain seq x y z
N MET A 1 -35.06 11.85 31.72
CA MET A 1 -33.63 11.70 32.04
C MET A 1 -33.45 10.50 32.95
N PRO A 2 -32.74 9.45 32.55
CA PRO A 2 -32.26 8.43 33.48
C PRO A 2 -30.77 8.65 33.78
N SER A 3 -30.44 8.59 35.06
CA SER A 3 -29.10 8.65 35.62
C SER A 3 -28.27 7.44 35.23
N PHE A 4 -27.19 7.64 34.46
CA PHE A 4 -26.18 6.62 34.21
C PHE A 4 -25.24 6.51 35.41
N SER A 5 -25.28 5.38 36.11
CA SER A 5 -24.27 5.00 37.09
C SER A 5 -22.97 4.62 36.36
N SER A 6 -21.90 5.37 36.61
CA SER A 6 -20.56 5.10 36.08
C SER A 6 -19.89 3.96 36.85
N SER A 7 -19.75 2.78 36.23
CA SER A 7 -18.85 1.73 36.69
C SER A 7 -17.45 1.88 36.04
N PRO A 8 -16.34 1.51 36.71
CA PRO A 8 -15.01 1.65 36.14
C PRO A 8 -14.74 0.53 35.11
N ARG A 9 -14.86 0.84 33.80
CA ARG A 9 -14.62 -0.09 32.68
C ARG A 9 -13.23 0.07 32.02
N THR A 10 -12.20 0.45 32.78
CA THR A 10 -10.86 0.80 32.25
C THR A 10 -9.88 -0.38 32.05
N SER A 11 -10.26 -1.63 32.38
CA SER A 11 -9.36 -2.80 32.33
C SER A 11 -9.42 -3.66 31.05
N LEU A 12 -10.39 -3.46 30.15
CA LEU A 12 -10.72 -4.42 29.08
C LEU A 12 -9.79 -4.39 27.85
N MET A 13 -9.03 -3.30 27.64
CA MET A 13 -8.16 -3.19 26.46
C MET A 13 -6.79 -3.84 26.65
N SER A 14 -6.17 -3.66 27.82
CA SER A 14 -4.89 -4.33 28.16
C SER A 14 -5.05 -5.85 28.19
N SER A 15 -6.20 -6.36 28.65
CA SER A 15 -6.47 -7.80 28.62
C SER A 15 -6.61 -8.32 27.20
N ARG A 16 -7.45 -7.71 26.35
CA ARG A 16 -7.65 -8.18 24.96
C ARG A 16 -6.39 -8.13 24.10
N LEU A 17 -5.57 -7.09 24.25
CA LEU A 17 -4.32 -6.99 23.50
C LEU A 17 -3.33 -8.05 23.96
N ARG A 18 -3.26 -8.33 25.26
CA ARG A 18 -2.48 -9.45 25.80
C ARG A 18 -3.07 -10.79 25.38
N ASP A 19 -4.39 -10.96 25.38
CA ASP A 19 -5.06 -12.19 24.95
C ASP A 19 -4.79 -12.46 23.48
N LEU A 20 -4.72 -11.41 22.64
CA LEU A 20 -4.26 -11.49 21.25
C LEU A 20 -2.78 -11.87 21.16
N LEU A 21 -1.90 -11.16 21.87
CA LEU A 21 -0.48 -11.52 21.94
C LEU A 21 -0.24 -12.93 22.55
N ASN A 22 -1.16 -13.43 23.37
CA ASN A 22 -1.16 -14.77 23.94
C ASN A 22 -1.83 -15.81 23.01
N THR A 23 -2.77 -15.43 22.14
CA THR A 23 -3.40 -16.35 21.17
C THR A 23 -2.52 -16.57 19.95
N PHE A 24 -1.66 -15.60 19.60
CA PHE A 24 -0.62 -15.81 18.58
C PHE A 24 0.58 -16.66 19.08
N THR A 25 0.60 -17.03 20.36
CA THR A 25 1.53 -18.05 20.87
C THR A 25 0.85 -19.41 20.90
N PRO A 26 1.33 -20.42 20.15
CA PRO A 26 0.80 -21.76 20.24
C PRO A 26 1.06 -22.33 21.64
N SER A 27 0.02 -22.87 22.27
CA SER A 27 0.08 -23.62 23.53
C SER A 27 0.76 -25.00 23.39
N LEU A 28 1.62 -25.20 22.38
CA LEU A 28 2.12 -26.51 21.94
C LEU A 28 3.64 -26.62 21.83
N LEU A 29 4.42 -25.64 22.31
CA LEU A 29 5.86 -25.83 22.55
C LEU A 29 6.15 -25.69 24.05
N LEU A 30 5.77 -26.71 24.80
CA LEU A 30 6.46 -27.06 26.06
C LEU A 30 7.85 -27.60 25.68
N HIS A 31 8.73 -26.72 25.20
CA HIS A 31 10.15 -26.97 25.42
C HIS A 31 10.37 -26.90 26.92
N GLU A 32 10.96 -27.96 27.48
CA GLU A 32 11.43 -28.02 28.85
C GLU A 32 12.08 -26.68 29.19
N ALA A 33 11.44 -25.91 30.08
CA ALA A 33 12.02 -24.69 30.57
C ALA A 33 13.40 -25.05 31.14
N PRO A 34 14.50 -24.38 30.74
CA PRO A 34 15.77 -24.58 31.41
C PRO A 34 15.50 -24.39 32.90
N GLU A 35 15.98 -25.35 33.69
CA GLU A 35 15.77 -25.44 35.12
C GLU A 35 15.67 -24.03 35.70
N ARG A 36 14.49 -23.72 36.25
CA ARG A 36 14.31 -22.54 37.09
C ARG A 36 15.25 -22.74 38.28
N HIS A 37 16.52 -22.41 38.12
CA HIS A 37 17.42 -22.16 39.21
C HIS A 37 16.77 -21.03 40.01
N SER A 38 16.15 -21.48 41.09
CA SER A 38 15.63 -20.73 42.21
C SER A 38 16.32 -19.37 42.34
N TRP A 39 15.62 -18.34 41.87
CA TRP A 39 15.89 -16.96 42.29
C TRP A 39 15.64 -16.79 43.80
N ASP A 40 14.99 -17.76 44.44
CA ASP A 40 14.71 -17.77 45.88
C ASP A 40 15.97 -17.99 46.74
N ALA A 41 17.12 -18.37 46.14
CA ALA A 41 18.34 -18.63 46.90
C ALA A 41 19.23 -17.41 47.19
N ARG A 42 18.86 -16.17 46.80
CA ARG A 42 19.79 -15.01 46.92
C ARG A 42 19.27 -13.73 47.59
N VAL A 43 18.12 -13.72 48.28
CA VAL A 43 17.69 -12.50 48.99
C VAL A 43 17.18 -12.81 50.40
N ASN A 44 18.09 -13.24 51.28
CA ASN A 44 17.94 -12.99 52.72
C ASN A 44 18.37 -11.55 53.02
N LEU A 45 17.60 -10.56 52.55
CA LEU A 45 17.74 -9.17 52.97
C LEU A 45 16.57 -8.84 53.89
N HIS A 46 16.85 -8.73 55.18
CA HIS A 46 15.94 -8.20 56.21
C HIS A 46 15.67 -6.69 56.06
N GLU A 47 16.10 -6.08 54.96
CA GLU A 47 15.83 -4.69 54.60
C GLU A 47 14.89 -4.68 53.39
N GLU A 48 13.77 -3.95 53.50
CA GLU A 48 12.83 -3.76 52.40
C GLU A 48 13.59 -3.28 51.16
N LEU A 49 13.60 -4.09 50.09
CA LEU A 49 14.21 -3.71 48.83
C LEU A 49 13.70 -2.31 48.43
N PRO A 50 14.59 -1.36 48.07
CA PRO A 50 14.18 -0.01 47.75
C PRO A 50 13.18 -0.05 46.60
N SER A 51 11.97 0.46 46.86
CA SER A 51 10.90 0.50 45.87
C SER A 51 11.34 1.32 44.66
N LEU A 52 11.10 0.82 43.44
CA LEU A 52 11.27 1.58 42.20
C LEU A 52 10.52 2.92 42.21
N ASN A 53 9.47 3.03 43.02
CA ASN A 53 8.71 4.27 43.22
C ASN A 53 9.52 5.40 43.88
N ARG A 54 10.72 5.10 44.43
CA ARG A 54 11.64 6.10 45.00
C ARG A 54 12.54 6.74 43.93
N LEU A 55 12.61 6.17 42.73
CA LEU A 55 13.36 6.75 41.61
C LEU A 55 12.58 7.93 41.01
N SER A 56 13.29 8.88 40.41
CA SER A 56 12.64 9.95 39.65
C SER A 56 12.00 9.40 38.38
N ASP A 57 10.94 10.08 37.92
CA ASP A 57 10.23 9.73 36.68
C ASP A 57 11.18 9.68 35.48
N ASP A 58 12.15 10.59 35.40
CA ASP A 58 13.16 10.61 34.32
C ASP A 58 14.03 9.35 34.33
N ILE A 59 14.48 8.89 35.51
CA ILE A 59 15.26 7.65 35.62
C ILE A 59 14.41 6.45 35.18
N LEU A 60 13.14 6.42 35.59
CA LEU A 60 12.23 5.36 35.19
C LEU A 60 12.01 5.34 33.68
N ILE A 61 11.80 6.49 33.04
CA ILE A 61 11.47 6.58 31.60
C ILE A 61 12.69 6.36 30.71
N ASP A 62 13.81 7.01 31.03
CA ASP A 62 14.98 7.08 30.15
C ASP A 62 15.96 5.92 30.37
N HIS A 63 16.03 5.37 31.58
CA HIS A 63 16.97 4.28 31.91
C HIS A 63 16.29 2.93 32.17
N VAL A 64 15.18 2.90 32.90
CA VAL A 64 14.53 1.61 33.22
C VAL A 64 13.64 1.16 32.05
N PHE A 65 12.71 2.01 31.61
CA PHE A 65 11.75 1.69 30.56
C PHE A 65 12.37 1.60 29.17
N SER A 66 13.61 2.07 28.99
CA SER A 66 14.37 1.88 27.75
C SER A 66 14.85 0.46 27.54
N LEU A 67 14.94 -0.32 28.62
CA LEU A 67 15.37 -1.71 28.60
C LEU A 67 14.19 -2.69 28.53
N LEU A 68 12.95 -2.18 28.53
CA LEU A 68 11.75 -3.00 28.56
C LEU A 68 11.18 -3.18 27.15
N ALA A 69 10.69 -4.40 26.89
CA ALA A 69 9.91 -4.69 25.70
C ALA A 69 8.51 -4.02 25.77
N VAL A 70 7.85 -3.91 24.62
CA VAL A 70 6.50 -3.33 24.53
C VAL A 70 5.51 -4.05 25.45
N GLU A 71 5.59 -5.37 25.54
CA GLU A 71 4.71 -6.18 26.39
C GLU A 71 4.90 -5.89 27.89
N ASP A 72 6.12 -5.59 28.31
CA ASP A 72 6.45 -5.27 29.69
C ASP A 72 5.95 -3.86 30.04
N ILE A 73 6.15 -2.88 29.14
CA ILE A 73 5.57 -1.52 29.26
C ILE A 73 4.06 -1.56 29.41
N LEU A 74 3.37 -2.35 28.57
CA LEU A 74 1.92 -2.50 28.66
C LEU A 74 1.49 -3.23 29.94
N SER A 75 2.33 -4.10 30.49
CA SER A 75 2.05 -4.82 31.74
C SER A 75 2.19 -3.92 32.97
N LEU A 76 3.17 -3.00 32.96
CA LEU A 76 3.37 -2.02 34.03
C LEU A 76 2.13 -1.13 34.30
N ARG A 77 1.31 -0.88 33.28
CA ARG A 77 0.03 -0.15 33.42
C ARG A 77 -0.92 -0.73 34.46
N ARG A 78 -0.79 -2.02 34.77
CA ARG A 78 -1.66 -2.74 35.72
C ARG A 78 -1.09 -2.77 37.14
N VAL A 79 0.14 -2.29 37.34
CA VAL A 79 0.85 -2.37 38.63
C VAL A 79 0.46 -1.22 39.54
N SER A 80 0.51 0.02 39.06
CA SER A 80 0.17 1.22 39.85
C SER A 80 -0.31 2.37 38.96
N LYS A 81 -0.98 3.37 39.57
CA LYS A 81 -1.39 4.61 38.88
C LYS A 81 -0.19 5.41 38.35
N LEU A 82 0.94 5.39 39.08
CA LEU A 82 2.18 6.02 38.66
C LEU A 82 2.65 5.43 37.33
N TYR A 83 2.81 4.11 37.27
CA TYR A 83 3.25 3.42 36.05
C TYR A 83 2.24 3.52 34.92
N TYR A 84 0.94 3.53 35.23
CA TYR A 84 -0.07 3.84 34.24
C TYR A 84 0.19 5.19 33.57
N ASN A 85 0.43 6.26 34.33
CA ASN A 85 0.69 7.59 33.76
C ASN A 85 2.04 7.63 33.01
N LEU A 86 3.11 7.11 33.60
CA LEU A 86 4.44 7.16 32.99
C LEU A 86 4.53 6.39 31.67
N THR A 87 3.84 5.25 31.54
CA THR A 87 3.83 4.45 30.30
C THR A 87 3.01 5.09 29.16
N HIS A 88 2.34 6.23 29.39
CA HIS A 88 1.71 7.02 28.32
C HIS A 88 2.61 8.17 27.83
N GLN A 89 3.85 8.27 28.34
CA GLN A 89 4.80 9.28 27.89
C GLN A 89 5.22 9.04 26.44
N GLY A 90 5.21 10.11 25.65
CA GLY A 90 5.46 10.02 24.21
C GLY A 90 6.88 9.60 23.86
N SER A 91 7.87 9.89 24.71
CA SER A 91 9.27 9.50 24.50
C SER A 91 9.43 7.99 24.38
N ILE A 92 8.72 7.20 25.21
CA ILE A 92 8.75 5.73 25.20
C ILE A 92 8.29 5.19 23.84
N TRP A 93 7.11 5.61 23.40
CA TRP A 93 6.51 5.09 22.16
C TRP A 93 7.22 5.60 20.90
N LYS A 94 7.71 6.84 20.92
CA LYS A 94 8.54 7.37 19.83
C LYS A 94 9.88 6.64 19.74
N ARG A 95 10.46 6.22 20.87
CA ARG A 95 11.65 5.35 20.89
C ARG A 95 11.35 4.00 20.22
N PHE A 96 10.28 3.30 20.62
CA PHE A 96 9.88 2.05 19.96
C PHE A 96 9.61 2.23 18.46
N LEU A 97 8.94 3.32 18.06
CA LEU A 97 8.67 3.59 16.64
C LEU A 97 9.96 3.72 15.82
N ARG A 98 11.04 4.28 16.39
CA ARG A 98 12.37 4.32 15.75
C ARG A 98 13.02 2.93 15.69
N CYS A 99 12.90 2.14 16.76
CA CYS A 99 13.49 0.80 16.85
C CYS A 99 12.82 -0.22 15.92
N ILE A 100 11.53 -0.06 15.58
CA ILE A 100 10.79 -0.96 14.67
C ILE A 100 11.25 -0.81 13.21
N GLY A 101 11.94 0.29 12.88
CA GLY A 101 12.55 0.52 11.57
C GLY A 101 11.57 0.41 10.40
N PRO A 102 11.86 -0.43 9.38
CA PRO A 102 11.03 -0.51 8.18
C PRO A 102 9.64 -1.12 8.42
N ILE A 103 9.35 -1.70 9.59
CA ILE A 103 7.99 -2.16 9.90
C ILE A 103 7.08 -0.99 10.28
N ALA A 104 7.64 0.16 10.71
CA ALA A 104 6.86 1.32 11.10
C ALA A 104 6.02 1.84 9.93
N PRO A 105 4.80 2.35 10.14
CA PRO A 105 4.02 2.96 9.07
C PRO A 105 4.65 4.28 8.57
N GLU A 106 4.61 4.53 7.27
CA GLU A 106 4.94 5.83 6.68
C GLU A 106 3.90 6.84 7.10
N LEU A 107 4.33 7.88 7.81
CA LEU A 107 3.43 8.93 8.22
C LEU A 107 3.26 9.96 7.11
N PRO A 108 2.08 10.59 6.98
CA PRO A 108 1.91 11.70 6.07
C PRO A 108 2.98 12.76 6.37
N PRO A 109 3.67 13.33 5.36
CA PRO A 109 4.76 14.29 5.58
C PRO A 109 4.23 15.68 5.97
N SER A 110 3.26 15.75 6.88
CA SER A 110 2.77 17.00 7.45
C SER A 110 3.47 17.34 8.75
N SER A 111 3.41 18.62 9.14
CA SER A 111 3.92 19.10 10.42
C SER A 111 3.35 18.28 11.59
N ARG A 112 2.06 17.96 11.54
CA ARG A 112 1.32 17.20 12.56
C ARG A 112 1.93 15.82 12.85
N TYR A 113 2.36 15.08 11.83
CA TYR A 113 2.93 13.75 12.02
C TYR A 113 4.46 13.72 12.07
N SER A 114 5.10 14.89 12.09
CA SER A 114 6.54 14.93 12.36
C SER A 114 6.86 14.30 13.73
N PRO A 115 8.03 13.67 13.92
CA PRO A 115 8.39 13.04 15.19
C PRO A 115 8.26 13.97 16.42
N ARG A 116 8.42 15.28 16.21
CA ARG A 116 8.27 16.30 17.26
C ARG A 116 6.81 16.46 17.69
N PHE A 117 5.88 16.58 16.74
CA PHE A 117 4.46 16.88 17.00
C PHE A 117 3.57 15.65 17.14
N LEU A 118 4.06 14.46 16.77
CA LEU A 118 3.34 13.21 16.95
C LEU A 118 2.94 13.03 18.42
N THR A 119 1.64 12.84 18.69
CA THR A 119 1.16 12.66 20.06
C THR A 119 1.59 11.31 20.63
N SER A 120 1.64 11.17 21.96
CA SER A 120 2.01 9.89 22.59
C SER A 120 1.04 8.76 22.20
N PHE A 121 -0.25 9.06 22.15
CA PHE A 121 -1.27 8.10 21.73
C PHE A 121 -1.13 7.69 20.26
N GLU A 122 -0.83 8.62 19.35
CA GLU A 122 -0.60 8.27 17.93
C GLU A 122 0.65 7.40 17.79
N ALA A 123 1.74 7.73 18.49
CA ALA A 123 2.96 6.92 18.50
C ALA A 123 2.70 5.51 19.03
N GLU A 124 2.02 5.38 20.16
CA GLU A 124 1.60 4.08 20.71
C GLU A 124 0.76 3.30 19.69
N ARG A 125 -0.26 3.94 19.10
CA ARG A 125 -1.14 3.30 18.13
C ARG A 125 -0.38 2.78 16.92
N LEU A 126 0.60 3.52 16.41
CA LEU A 126 1.43 3.12 15.28
C LEU A 126 2.31 1.91 15.64
N VAL A 127 2.98 1.95 16.80
CA VAL A 127 3.80 0.85 17.31
C VAL A 127 2.98 -0.44 17.45
N ILE A 128 1.84 -0.37 18.14
CA ILE A 128 0.98 -1.53 18.37
C ILE A 128 0.43 -2.08 17.05
N ARG A 129 -0.01 -1.21 16.12
CA ARG A 129 -0.48 -1.66 14.80
C ARG A 129 0.61 -2.38 14.03
N ALA A 130 1.81 -1.81 13.98
CA ALA A 130 2.93 -2.36 13.22
C ALA A 130 3.32 -3.76 13.71
N ILE A 131 3.45 -3.93 15.04
CA ILE A 131 3.78 -5.22 15.67
C ILE A 131 2.66 -6.24 15.44
N THR A 132 1.42 -5.89 15.78
CA THR A 132 0.30 -6.83 15.68
C THR A 132 -0.02 -7.21 14.24
N LEU A 133 0.16 -6.28 13.30
CA LEU A 133 0.08 -6.57 11.88
C LEU A 133 1.16 -7.56 11.46
N HIS A 134 2.42 -7.31 11.82
CA HIS A 134 3.52 -8.19 11.44
C HIS A 134 3.29 -9.61 11.96
N PHE A 135 2.91 -9.76 13.23
CA PHE A 135 2.61 -11.07 13.82
C PHE A 135 1.43 -11.76 13.13
N ASN A 136 0.32 -11.05 12.91
CA ASN A 136 -0.84 -11.63 12.24
C ASN A 136 -0.53 -11.99 10.77
N TRP A 137 0.23 -11.16 10.06
CA TRP A 137 0.54 -11.35 8.64
C TRP A 137 1.52 -12.49 8.37
N THR A 138 2.46 -12.72 9.30
CA THR A 138 3.45 -13.81 9.22
C THR A 138 2.95 -15.12 9.83
N CYS A 139 1.83 -15.07 10.55
CA CYS A 139 1.14 -16.26 11.05
C CYS A 139 0.74 -17.19 9.89
N PRO A 140 0.75 -18.53 10.09
CA PRO A 140 0.21 -19.47 9.10
C PRO A 140 -1.30 -19.30 8.86
N TRP A 141 -2.02 -18.71 9.82
CA TRP A 141 -3.48 -18.53 9.78
C TRP A 141 -3.85 -17.08 10.11
N PRO A 142 -3.58 -16.12 9.20
CA PRO A 142 -3.89 -14.72 9.44
C PRO A 142 -5.40 -14.52 9.62
N VAL A 143 -5.80 -13.71 10.60
CA VAL A 143 -7.21 -13.49 10.94
C VAL A 143 -7.61 -12.01 10.89
N PRO A 144 -8.81 -11.68 10.38
CA PRO A 144 -9.47 -10.40 10.60
C PRO A 144 -9.68 -10.14 12.10
N LEU A 145 -9.14 -9.03 12.61
CA LEU A 145 -9.28 -8.66 14.01
C LEU A 145 -10.52 -7.79 14.26
N SER A 146 -10.91 -6.99 13.28
CA SER A 146 -12.19 -6.27 13.32
C SER A 146 -12.68 -5.93 11.93
N ARG A 147 -13.99 -5.68 11.85
CA ARG A 147 -14.66 -5.17 10.67
C ARG A 147 -15.45 -3.93 11.03
N VAL A 148 -15.31 -2.89 10.21
CA VAL A 148 -16.04 -1.62 10.34
C VAL A 148 -16.76 -1.34 9.02
N CYS A 149 -17.90 -0.67 9.10
CA CYS A 149 -18.66 -0.15 7.96
C CYS A 149 -18.91 1.33 8.23
N SER A 150 -18.55 2.18 7.27
CA SER A 150 -18.74 3.62 7.35
C SER A 150 -19.45 4.13 6.10
N ASP A 151 -20.36 5.09 6.26
CA ASP A 151 -21.04 5.73 5.15
C ASP A 151 -20.08 6.63 4.39
N ALA A 152 -19.89 6.37 3.10
CA ALA A 152 -19.07 7.16 2.19
C ALA A 152 -19.86 8.26 1.48
N GLN A 153 -21.20 8.32 1.66
CA GLN A 153 -22.12 9.33 1.10
C GLN A 153 -22.23 9.33 -0.44
N ARG A 154 -21.32 8.63 -1.14
CA ARG A 154 -21.23 8.53 -2.59
C ARG A 154 -21.01 7.09 -3.02
N GLN A 155 -21.39 6.76 -4.25
CA GLN A 155 -21.07 5.47 -4.85
C GLN A 155 -19.64 5.46 -5.33
N ILE A 156 -18.81 4.58 -4.77
CA ILE A 156 -17.39 4.48 -5.12
C ILE A 156 -17.17 3.54 -6.31
N HIS A 157 -16.35 3.98 -7.25
CA HIS A 157 -16.01 3.26 -8.48
C HIS A 157 -14.59 2.70 -8.50
N SER A 158 -13.67 3.37 -7.82
CA SER A 158 -12.30 2.93 -7.58
C SER A 158 -11.76 3.72 -6.40
N MET A 159 -10.83 3.15 -5.64
CA MET A 159 -10.20 3.85 -4.53
C MET A 159 -8.75 3.42 -4.36
N ILE A 160 -7.96 4.32 -3.78
CA ILE A 160 -6.59 4.08 -3.36
C ILE A 160 -6.40 4.64 -1.96
N VAL A 161 -5.68 3.92 -1.13
CA VAL A 161 -5.26 4.37 0.20
C VAL A 161 -3.80 4.78 0.14
N LEU A 162 -3.46 5.89 0.77
CA LEU A 162 -2.09 6.34 0.88
C LEU A 162 -1.39 5.65 2.05
N PRO A 163 -0.06 5.50 2.00
CA PRO A 163 0.72 4.98 3.14
C PRO A 163 0.36 5.67 4.47
N GLY A 164 0.47 4.91 5.55
CA GLY A 164 0.11 5.30 6.92
C GLY A 164 -1.38 5.22 7.24
N GLY A 165 -2.23 4.92 6.26
CA GLY A 165 -3.66 4.68 6.46
C GLY A 165 -4.42 5.88 6.99
N LYS A 166 -3.95 7.08 6.66
CA LYS A 166 -4.57 8.33 7.08
C LYS A 166 -5.55 8.90 6.06
N TYR A 167 -5.26 8.72 4.78
CA TYR A 167 -6.04 9.29 3.70
C TYR A 167 -6.42 8.22 2.67
N LEU A 168 -7.67 8.25 2.22
CA LEU A 168 -8.18 7.43 1.14
C LEU A 168 -8.77 8.34 0.06
N ILE A 169 -8.48 8.06 -1.20
CA ILE A 169 -9.00 8.81 -2.35
C ILE A 169 -9.89 7.89 -3.14
N ALA A 170 -11.08 8.36 -3.50
CA ALA A 170 -12.02 7.62 -4.31
C ALA A 170 -12.43 8.40 -5.56
N SER A 171 -12.57 7.67 -6.67
CA SER A 171 -13.41 8.04 -7.80
C SER A 171 -14.83 7.66 -7.44
N ALA A 172 -15.72 8.63 -7.33
CA ALA A 172 -17.07 8.43 -6.84
C ALA A 172 -18.11 9.07 -7.76
N SER A 173 -19.37 8.70 -7.57
CA SER A 173 -20.51 9.38 -8.19
C SER A 173 -21.68 9.52 -7.24
N ASN A 174 -22.64 10.35 -7.63
CA ASN A 174 -23.99 10.24 -7.08
C ASN A 174 -24.64 8.90 -7.46
N ALA A 175 -25.77 8.58 -6.83
CA ALA A 175 -26.49 7.33 -7.06
C ALA A 175 -27.05 7.17 -8.49
N ALA A 176 -27.30 8.28 -9.19
CA ALA A 176 -27.76 8.30 -10.57
C ALA A 176 -26.63 8.19 -11.61
N GLU A 177 -25.36 8.15 -11.17
CA GLU A 177 -24.16 8.16 -12.02
C GLU A 177 -24.09 9.33 -13.02
N THR A 178 -24.76 10.45 -12.71
CA THR A 178 -24.76 11.67 -13.55
C THR A 178 -23.69 12.67 -13.14
N HIS A 179 -23.21 12.59 -11.89
CA HIS A 179 -22.17 13.46 -11.37
C HIS A 179 -21.04 12.62 -10.80
N PHE A 180 -19.87 12.72 -11.43
CA PHE A 180 -18.64 12.09 -10.95
C PHE A 180 -17.80 13.08 -10.17
N SER A 181 -17.11 12.60 -9.15
CA SER A 181 -16.20 13.39 -8.35
C SER A 181 -15.01 12.58 -7.85
N LEU A 182 -13.94 13.28 -7.50
CA LEU A 182 -12.87 12.74 -6.67
C LEU A 182 -13.14 13.18 -5.23
N VAL A 183 -13.16 12.21 -4.31
CA VAL A 183 -13.41 12.46 -2.89
C VAL A 183 -12.21 12.01 -2.08
N VAL A 184 -11.72 12.86 -1.18
CA VAL A 184 -10.67 12.52 -0.21
C VAL A 184 -11.30 12.31 1.15
N TYR A 185 -11.04 11.15 1.72
CA TYR A 185 -11.49 10.75 3.05
C TYR A 185 -10.33 10.78 4.04
N ALA A 186 -10.58 11.31 5.23
CA ALA A 186 -9.77 11.04 6.41
C ALA A 186 -10.17 9.71 7.03
N LEU A 187 -9.17 8.91 7.37
CA LEU A 187 -9.32 7.67 8.10
C LEU A 187 -8.97 7.88 9.58
N ASP A 188 -9.54 7.04 10.44
CA ASP A 188 -9.42 7.12 11.89
C ASP A 188 -9.80 8.50 12.45
N HIS A 189 -10.85 9.12 11.91
CA HIS A 189 -11.38 10.34 12.49
C HIS A 189 -12.12 10.02 13.82
N ARG A 190 -12.19 10.99 14.75
CA ARG A 190 -12.73 10.73 16.10
C ARG A 190 -14.24 10.57 16.11
N THR A 191 -14.95 11.35 15.29
CA THR A 191 -16.43 11.33 15.23
C THR A 191 -16.96 10.20 14.37
N ASP A 192 -16.23 9.86 13.31
CA ASP A 192 -16.55 8.79 12.37
C ASP A 192 -15.23 8.14 11.96
N PHE A 193 -15.23 6.83 11.73
CA PHE A 193 -14.05 6.09 11.32
C PHE A 193 -13.52 6.54 9.96
N ILE A 194 -14.42 6.93 9.04
CA ILE A 194 -14.10 7.46 7.70
C ILE A 194 -14.89 8.74 7.48
N LEU A 195 -14.20 9.83 7.17
CA LEU A 195 -14.82 11.15 7.01
C LEU A 195 -14.46 11.78 5.66
N PRO A 196 -15.42 12.11 4.78
CA PRO A 196 -15.11 12.88 3.56
C PRO A 196 -14.68 14.30 3.93
N LEU A 197 -13.49 14.70 3.47
CA LEU A 197 -12.91 16.02 3.74
C LEU A 197 -13.09 16.99 2.57
N ALA A 198 -12.85 16.52 1.35
CA ALA A 198 -12.79 17.35 0.16
C ALA A 198 -13.33 16.60 -1.05
N GLU A 199 -14.07 17.32 -1.90
CA GLU A 199 -14.65 16.80 -3.13
C GLU A 199 -14.27 17.71 -4.32
N SER A 200 -13.89 17.11 -5.45
CA SER A 200 -13.66 17.83 -6.71
C SER A 200 -14.51 17.21 -7.82
N PRO A 201 -15.37 17.99 -8.51
CA PRO A 201 -16.16 17.45 -9.61
C PRO A 201 -15.26 17.04 -10.77
N VAL A 202 -15.51 15.87 -11.34
CA VAL A 202 -14.87 15.40 -12.56
C VAL A 202 -15.93 15.13 -13.62
N LYS A 203 -15.64 15.48 -14.87
CA LYS A 203 -16.62 15.34 -15.97
C LYS A 203 -17.10 13.89 -16.19
N GLN A 204 -16.26 12.92 -15.85
CA GLN A 204 -16.43 11.49 -16.13
C GLN A 204 -15.70 10.68 -15.05
N ARG A 205 -16.02 9.39 -14.95
CA ARG A 205 -15.32 8.44 -14.06
C ARG A 205 -13.80 8.55 -14.23
N ALA A 206 -13.10 8.64 -13.11
CA ALA A 206 -11.64 8.60 -13.06
C ALA A 206 -11.15 7.15 -13.01
N TYR A 207 -10.25 6.78 -13.93
CA TYR A 207 -9.61 5.47 -14.05
C TYR A 207 -8.15 5.51 -13.64
N ASN A 208 -7.55 4.33 -13.40
CA ASN A 208 -6.14 4.17 -13.06
C ASN A 208 -5.68 5.16 -11.99
N LEU A 209 -6.51 5.33 -10.96
CA LEU A 209 -6.29 6.28 -9.89
C LEU A 209 -4.97 5.94 -9.18
N LYS A 210 -4.04 6.89 -9.17
CA LYS A 210 -2.78 6.84 -8.43
C LYS A 210 -2.69 8.04 -7.51
N ALA A 211 -2.10 7.83 -6.34
CA ALA A 211 -1.88 8.89 -5.39
C ALA A 211 -0.60 8.65 -4.61
N LYS A 212 0.08 9.75 -4.26
CA LYS A 212 1.31 9.71 -3.48
C LYS A 212 1.50 10.98 -2.68
N TYR A 213 2.17 10.89 -1.54
CA TYR A 213 2.66 12.08 -0.84
C TYR A 213 3.88 12.63 -1.58
N MET A 214 3.87 13.93 -1.87
CA MET A 214 4.99 14.62 -2.53
C MET A 214 5.10 16.04 -2.02
N ASN A 215 6.27 16.63 -2.20
CA ASN A 215 6.47 18.05 -2.00
C ASN A 215 6.30 18.78 -3.34
N ILE A 216 5.31 19.67 -3.44
CA ILE A 216 5.09 20.52 -4.61
C ILE A 216 5.39 21.96 -4.22
N ASP A 217 6.41 22.56 -4.84
CA ASP A 217 6.83 23.94 -4.60
C ASP A 217 7.06 24.24 -3.09
N GLY A 218 7.62 23.30 -2.35
CA GLY A 218 7.85 23.43 -0.90
C GLY A 218 6.65 23.09 -0.01
N THR A 219 5.48 22.79 -0.60
CA THR A 219 4.26 22.40 0.13
C THR A 219 4.06 20.87 0.14
N PRO A 220 4.12 20.22 1.32
CA PRO A 220 3.76 18.81 1.45
C PRO A 220 2.29 18.59 1.05
N SER A 221 2.09 17.69 0.10
CA SER A 221 0.80 17.53 -0.58
C SER A 221 0.53 16.07 -0.92
N ILE A 222 -0.74 15.77 -1.12
CA ILE A 222 -1.17 14.58 -1.84
C ILE A 222 -1.25 14.94 -3.32
N VAL A 223 -0.53 14.19 -4.15
CA VAL A 223 -0.61 14.28 -5.61
C VAL A 223 -1.47 13.14 -6.11
N ILE A 224 -2.48 13.45 -6.91
CA ILE A 224 -3.48 12.52 -7.42
C ILE A 224 -3.44 12.55 -8.95
N ALA A 225 -3.15 11.41 -9.56
CA ALA A 225 -3.19 11.26 -11.01
C ALA A 225 -4.25 10.24 -11.42
N TYR A 226 -4.95 10.52 -12.51
CA TYR A 226 -6.00 9.65 -13.03
C TYR A 226 -6.22 9.86 -14.51
N LEU A 227 -6.76 8.82 -15.16
CA LEU A 227 -7.16 8.86 -16.56
C LEU A 227 -8.65 9.14 -16.71
N ARG A 228 -9.00 9.79 -17.82
CA ARG A 228 -10.35 9.94 -18.35
C ARG A 228 -10.35 9.72 -19.84
N ARG A 229 -11.52 9.40 -20.38
CA ARG A 229 -11.73 9.16 -21.80
C ARG A 229 -12.86 10.03 -22.30
N LYS A 230 -12.66 10.67 -23.44
CA LYS A 230 -13.65 11.52 -24.09
C LYS A 230 -13.91 11.03 -25.49
N VAL A 231 -15.15 11.12 -25.93
CA VAL A 231 -15.46 10.96 -27.34
C VAL A 231 -14.82 12.14 -28.09
N SER A 232 -14.28 11.89 -29.29
CA SER A 232 -13.77 12.97 -30.13
C SER A 232 -14.89 13.96 -30.47
N SER A 233 -14.57 15.25 -30.59
CA SER A 233 -15.57 16.32 -30.80
C SER A 233 -16.45 16.13 -32.04
N ARG A 234 -15.98 15.35 -33.03
CA ARG A 234 -16.74 14.99 -34.24
C ARG A 234 -17.88 13.99 -33.99
N TYR A 235 -17.92 13.36 -32.83
CA TYR A 235 -18.87 12.31 -32.46
C TYR A 235 -19.58 12.61 -31.13
N GLU A 236 -19.59 13.87 -30.68
CA GLU A 236 -20.25 14.26 -29.42
C GLU A 236 -21.76 13.98 -29.43
N ASP A 237 -22.39 13.96 -30.62
CA ASP A 237 -23.82 13.68 -30.80
C ASP A 237 -24.19 12.19 -30.66
N VAL A 238 -23.22 11.27 -30.62
CA VAL A 238 -23.48 9.81 -30.73
C VAL A 238 -23.96 9.17 -29.40
N ASN A 239 -24.18 9.95 -28.33
CA ASN A 239 -24.63 9.46 -27.01
C ASN A 239 -23.86 8.22 -26.49
N ILE A 240 -22.56 8.13 -26.81
CA ILE A 240 -21.69 7.07 -26.31
C ILE A 240 -21.12 7.54 -24.97
N ASN A 241 -21.36 6.76 -23.92
CA ASN A 241 -20.72 7.01 -22.64
C ASN A 241 -19.32 6.36 -22.62
N PRO A 242 -18.22 7.12 -22.73
CA PRO A 242 -16.88 6.54 -22.73
C PRO A 242 -16.52 5.90 -21.38
N SER A 243 -17.32 6.14 -20.33
CA SER A 243 -17.07 5.59 -19.02
C SER A 243 -17.48 4.13 -18.83
N ILE A 244 -18.25 3.55 -19.76
CA ILE A 244 -18.67 2.14 -19.69
C ILE A 244 -17.58 1.20 -20.19
N TYR A 245 -16.64 1.69 -21.00
CA TYR A 245 -15.55 0.88 -21.48
C TYR A 245 -14.62 0.64 -20.31
N ASN A 246 -14.77 -0.51 -19.65
CA ASN A 246 -13.79 -0.93 -18.68
C ASN A 246 -12.57 -1.43 -19.49
N PRO A 247 -11.35 -0.91 -19.29
CA PRO A 247 -10.19 -1.68 -19.70
C PRO A 247 -10.30 -2.98 -18.91
N ILE A 248 -10.62 -4.10 -19.55
CA ILE A 248 -10.86 -5.36 -18.84
C ILE A 248 -9.63 -5.63 -17.95
N ARG A 249 -9.82 -5.32 -16.66
CA ARG A 249 -8.95 -5.56 -15.49
C ARG A 249 -7.47 -5.73 -15.81
N ASP A 250 -6.79 -4.60 -16.00
CA ASP A 250 -5.33 -4.50 -16.11
C ASP A 250 -4.72 -5.36 -17.22
N ASN A 251 -5.48 -5.66 -18.29
CA ASN A 251 -4.91 -6.30 -19.46
C ASN A 251 -4.53 -5.26 -20.53
N PRO A 252 -3.28 -4.76 -20.53
CA PRO A 252 -2.78 -3.77 -21.49
C PRO A 252 -2.78 -4.27 -22.94
N ARG A 253 -3.09 -5.55 -23.16
CA ARG A 253 -3.06 -6.21 -24.47
C ARG A 253 -4.38 -6.11 -25.23
N HIS A 254 -5.48 -5.84 -24.53
CA HIS A 254 -6.79 -5.67 -25.15
C HIS A 254 -7.03 -4.19 -25.34
N LYS A 255 -6.82 -3.73 -26.57
CA LYS A 255 -7.23 -2.39 -26.98
C LYS A 255 -8.71 -2.22 -26.71
N ILE A 256 -9.08 -1.02 -26.26
CA ILE A 256 -10.48 -0.65 -26.10
C ILE A 256 -11.12 -0.59 -27.49
N ASP A 257 -12.03 -1.53 -27.76
CA ASP A 257 -12.80 -1.56 -29.00
C ASP A 257 -14.05 -0.67 -28.86
N ALA A 258 -13.83 0.64 -28.89
CA ALA A 258 -14.92 1.60 -28.86
C ALA A 258 -15.45 1.84 -30.29
N PRO A 259 -16.77 1.97 -30.47
CA PRO A 259 -17.38 2.20 -31.78
C PRO A 259 -17.00 3.57 -32.40
N VAL A 260 -16.41 4.47 -31.60
CA VAL A 260 -15.87 5.75 -32.04
C VAL A 260 -14.47 5.97 -31.44
N PRO A 261 -13.59 6.70 -32.14
CA PRO A 261 -12.28 7.07 -31.60
C PRO A 261 -12.40 7.84 -30.28
N LEU A 262 -11.70 7.36 -29.26
CA LEU A 262 -11.60 8.00 -27.95
C LEU A 262 -10.35 8.90 -27.87
N ARG A 263 -10.48 10.00 -27.14
CA ARG A 263 -9.37 10.85 -26.68
C ARG A 263 -9.11 10.55 -25.21
N TYR A 264 -7.84 10.42 -24.86
CA TYR A 264 -7.40 10.08 -23.52
C TYR A 264 -6.84 11.31 -22.83
N VAL A 265 -7.15 11.46 -21.54
CA VAL A 265 -6.72 12.60 -20.73
C VAL A 265 -6.18 12.08 -19.41
N CYS A 266 -4.89 12.24 -19.15
CA CYS A 266 -4.30 12.08 -17.83
C CYS A 266 -4.31 13.42 -17.11
N THR A 267 -4.90 13.48 -15.93
CA THR A 267 -4.98 14.70 -15.10
C THR A 267 -4.24 14.46 -13.79
N CYS A 268 -3.38 15.40 -13.42
CA CYS A 268 -2.69 15.42 -12.14
C CYS A 268 -3.19 16.59 -11.28
N LEU A 269 -3.59 16.31 -10.05
CA LEU A 269 -4.09 17.26 -9.07
C LEU A 269 -3.19 17.26 -7.83
N GLN A 270 -3.13 18.39 -7.15
CA GLN A 270 -2.52 18.55 -5.83
C GLN A 270 -3.58 18.87 -4.80
N ILE A 271 -3.39 18.33 -3.59
CA ILE A 271 -4.10 18.76 -2.39
C ILE A 271 -3.08 18.98 -1.27
N PRO A 272 -2.94 20.21 -0.74
CA PRO A 272 -2.04 20.47 0.38
C PRO A 272 -2.44 19.69 1.64
N LEU A 273 -1.46 19.06 2.30
CA LEU A 273 -1.72 18.29 3.53
C LEU A 273 -2.20 19.16 4.68
N ASP A 274 -1.66 20.38 4.82
CA ASP A 274 -2.08 21.31 5.88
C ASP A 274 -3.57 21.67 5.78
N THR A 275 -4.11 21.75 4.56
CA THR A 275 -5.54 21.98 4.33
C THR A 275 -6.37 20.79 4.80
N LEU A 276 -5.93 19.56 4.50
CA LEU A 276 -6.60 18.34 4.93
C LEU A 276 -6.50 18.13 6.45
N ASP A 277 -5.34 18.40 7.05
CA ASP A 277 -5.15 18.28 8.50
C ASP A 277 -5.99 19.31 9.26
N ALA A 278 -6.17 20.52 8.71
CA ALA A 278 -7.06 21.54 9.28
C ALA A 278 -8.55 21.17 9.17
N LEU A 279 -8.94 20.50 8.09
CA LEU A 279 -10.30 19.94 7.91
C LEU A 279 -10.53 18.69 8.77
N ALA A 280 -9.49 17.89 9.02
CA ALA A 280 -9.54 16.70 9.86
C ALA A 280 -9.33 16.99 11.35
N ASP A 281 -9.41 18.26 11.78
CA ASP A 281 -9.28 18.64 13.17
C ASP A 281 -10.50 18.15 13.97
N PRO A 282 -10.32 17.24 14.94
CA PRO A 282 -11.44 16.67 15.68
C PRO A 282 -12.18 17.68 16.56
N ARG A 283 -11.64 18.87 16.78
CA ARG A 283 -12.31 19.95 17.50
C ARG A 283 -13.45 20.57 16.70
N ARG A 284 -13.46 20.37 15.37
CA ARG A 284 -14.52 20.83 14.48
C ARG A 284 -15.42 19.66 14.14
N VAL A 285 -16.69 19.75 14.51
CA VAL A 285 -17.65 18.68 14.25
C VAL A 285 -18.01 18.70 12.76
N PRO A 286 -17.71 17.64 12.00
CA PRO A 286 -18.05 17.58 10.57
C PRO A 286 -19.56 17.69 10.36
N GLY A 287 -19.95 18.39 9.29
CA GLY A 287 -21.38 18.67 8.99
C GLY A 287 -22.00 19.80 9.81
N SER A 288 -21.30 20.35 10.81
CA SER A 288 -21.76 21.55 11.51
C SER A 288 -21.66 22.80 10.62
N ARG A 289 -22.47 23.82 10.92
CA ARG A 289 -22.40 25.13 10.24
C ARG A 289 -21.00 25.75 10.37
N GLU A 290 -20.39 25.64 11.54
CA GLU A 290 -19.02 26.13 11.80
C GLU A 290 -17.99 25.42 10.92
N PHE A 291 -18.11 24.11 10.76
CA PHE A 291 -17.25 23.34 9.87
C PHE A 291 -17.38 23.82 8.41
N PHE A 292 -18.60 24.01 7.90
CA PHE A 292 -18.80 24.49 6.54
C PHE A 292 -18.30 25.93 6.33
N LEU A 293 -18.52 26.82 7.30
CA LEU A 293 -17.98 28.18 7.25
C LEU A 293 -16.44 28.18 7.24
N PHE A 294 -15.83 27.34 8.08
CA PHE A 294 -14.39 27.17 8.09
C PHE A 294 -13.88 26.57 6.77
N ALA A 295 -14.49 25.50 6.27
CA ALA A 295 -14.10 24.87 5.01
C ALA A 295 -14.24 25.84 3.83
N ALA A 296 -15.29 26.66 3.80
CA ALA A 296 -15.48 27.69 2.77
C ALA A 296 -14.47 28.86 2.88
N SER A 297 -13.88 29.07 4.06
CA SER A 297 -12.81 30.07 4.24
C SER A 297 -11.44 29.61 3.76
N LEU A 298 -11.26 28.30 3.55
CA LEU A 298 -10.04 27.72 3.00
C LEU A 298 -9.99 27.86 1.47
N PRO A 299 -8.80 27.92 0.87
CA PRO A 299 -8.67 27.88 -0.59
C PRO A 299 -9.21 26.57 -1.16
N SER A 300 -9.52 26.55 -2.46
CA SER A 300 -9.92 25.32 -3.17
C SER A 300 -8.93 24.20 -2.85
N PRO A 301 -9.39 23.05 -2.31
CA PRO A 301 -8.49 22.01 -1.86
C PRO A 301 -7.75 21.35 -3.01
N PHE A 302 -8.29 21.41 -4.24
CA PHE A 302 -7.67 20.82 -5.42
C PHE A 302 -7.07 21.91 -6.31
N ARG A 303 -5.78 21.74 -6.65
CA ARG A 303 -5.06 22.52 -7.66
C ARG A 303 -4.67 21.61 -8.82
N VAL A 304 -5.04 21.97 -10.06
CA VAL A 304 -4.62 21.20 -11.24
C VAL A 304 -3.15 21.48 -11.52
N LEU A 305 -2.31 20.45 -11.50
CA LEU A 305 -0.87 20.55 -11.76
C LEU A 305 -0.58 20.42 -13.25
N SER A 306 -1.08 19.35 -13.87
CA SER A 306 -0.83 19.02 -15.27
C SER A 306 -2.00 18.28 -15.91
N VAL A 307 -2.09 18.38 -17.24
CA VAL A 307 -3.09 17.67 -18.05
C VAL A 307 -2.44 17.20 -19.35
N VAL A 308 -2.16 15.90 -19.45
CA VAL A 308 -1.65 15.26 -20.67
C VAL A 308 -2.85 14.77 -21.49
N ARG A 309 -2.89 15.11 -22.78
CA ARG A 309 -3.95 14.71 -23.70
C ARG A 309 -3.33 13.92 -24.84
N SER A 310 -3.94 12.81 -25.22
CA SER A 310 -3.52 12.03 -26.37
C SER A 310 -4.70 11.47 -27.14
N VAL A 311 -4.48 11.24 -28.43
CA VAL A 311 -5.34 10.41 -29.29
C VAL A 311 -4.98 8.94 -29.20
N SER A 312 -3.75 8.64 -28.79
CA SER A 312 -3.30 7.30 -28.42
C SER A 312 -3.81 6.93 -27.04
N GLU A 313 -3.99 5.64 -26.79
CA GLU A 313 -4.39 5.14 -25.48
C GLU A 313 -3.34 5.51 -24.42
N LEU A 314 -3.81 6.13 -23.33
CA LEU A 314 -2.99 6.35 -22.14
C LEU A 314 -3.20 5.17 -21.18
N GLY A 315 -2.10 4.60 -20.70
CA GLY A 315 -2.10 3.35 -19.94
C GLY A 315 -1.81 3.53 -18.45
N VAL A 316 -0.83 2.78 -17.96
CA VAL A 316 -0.43 2.84 -16.54
C VAL A 316 0.13 4.23 -16.20
N ILE A 317 -0.11 4.68 -14.97
CA ILE A 317 0.43 5.92 -14.40
C ILE A 317 1.38 5.57 -13.25
N ASP A 318 2.46 6.34 -13.12
CA ASP A 318 3.30 6.35 -11.93
C ASP A 318 3.61 7.78 -11.46
N LEU A 319 3.86 7.93 -10.16
CA LEU A 319 4.15 9.18 -9.47
C LEU A 319 5.44 9.00 -8.67
N ALA A 320 6.47 9.82 -8.91
CA ALA A 320 7.72 9.79 -8.16
C ALA A 320 8.42 11.16 -8.06
N LEU A 321 9.37 11.27 -7.13
CA LEU A 321 10.29 12.41 -7.00
C LEU A 321 11.60 12.09 -7.74
N ILE A 322 11.74 12.54 -8.98
CA ILE A 322 12.96 12.32 -9.78
C ILE A 322 13.95 13.43 -9.42
N SER A 323 15.07 13.07 -8.77
CA SER A 323 16.06 14.05 -8.28
C SER A 323 15.43 15.16 -7.41
N GLY A 324 14.46 14.79 -6.57
CA GLY A 324 13.72 15.71 -5.70
C GLY A 324 12.62 16.52 -6.41
N ILE A 325 12.46 16.35 -7.72
CA ILE A 325 11.45 17.05 -8.52
C ILE A 325 10.22 16.16 -8.70
N PRO A 326 9.00 16.64 -8.35
CA PRO A 326 7.78 15.87 -8.51
C PRO A 326 7.43 15.67 -9.98
N ASN A 327 7.27 14.41 -10.36
CA ASN A 327 6.98 14.00 -11.73
C ASN A 327 5.82 13.02 -11.78
N MET A 328 5.02 13.15 -12.84
CA MET A 328 4.04 12.16 -13.25
C MET A 328 4.54 11.50 -14.53
N ALA A 329 4.50 10.17 -14.59
CA ALA A 329 4.74 9.43 -15.82
C ALA A 329 3.48 8.68 -16.25
N VAL A 330 3.23 8.59 -17.55
CA VAL A 330 2.11 7.84 -18.11
C VAL A 330 2.54 7.14 -19.40
N VAL A 331 2.12 5.88 -19.57
CA VAL A 331 2.33 5.14 -20.83
C VAL A 331 1.43 5.75 -21.91
N GLU A 332 1.99 6.04 -23.08
CA GLU A 332 1.26 6.41 -24.29
C GLU A 332 1.47 5.34 -25.37
N GLY A 333 0.38 4.72 -25.82
CA GLY A 333 0.45 3.62 -26.77
C GLY A 333 1.12 2.38 -26.16
N SER A 334 1.99 1.73 -26.92
CA SER A 334 2.60 0.45 -26.53
C SER A 334 4.06 0.56 -26.09
N GLU A 335 4.78 1.63 -26.44
CA GLU A 335 6.24 1.71 -26.30
C GLU A 335 6.75 3.06 -25.76
N THR A 336 5.86 4.00 -25.45
CA THR A 336 6.25 5.35 -25.05
C THR A 336 5.81 5.62 -23.61
N ILE A 337 6.68 6.25 -22.83
CA ILE A 337 6.37 6.77 -21.50
C ILE A 337 6.59 8.29 -21.54
N ILE A 338 5.53 9.04 -21.24
CA ILE A 338 5.58 10.50 -21.13
C ILE A 338 5.84 10.86 -19.67
N PHE A 339 6.89 11.63 -19.41
CA PHE A 339 7.18 12.26 -18.13
C PHE A 339 6.74 13.71 -18.16
N GLN A 340 6.05 14.12 -17.11
CA GLN A 340 5.56 15.48 -16.95
C GLN A 340 5.99 15.98 -15.57
N GLU A 341 6.86 17.00 -15.58
CA GLU A 341 7.23 17.71 -14.37
C GLU A 341 6.00 18.44 -13.81
N LEU A 342 5.81 18.35 -12.49
CA LEU A 342 4.66 18.87 -11.78
C LEU A 342 4.91 20.22 -11.08
N THR A 343 6.07 20.82 -11.32
CA THR A 343 6.42 22.17 -10.85
C THR A 343 5.91 23.23 -11.84
N GLY A 344 6.15 24.51 -11.53
CA GLY A 344 5.80 25.63 -12.40
C GLY A 344 6.40 25.59 -13.81
N ARG A 345 7.50 24.84 -14.05
CA ARG A 345 8.15 24.76 -15.38
C ARG A 345 7.42 23.85 -16.36
N ARG A 346 6.77 22.80 -15.84
CA ARG A 346 5.96 21.84 -16.62
C ARG A 346 6.69 21.23 -17.83
N PHE A 347 7.98 20.95 -17.69
CA PHE A 347 8.71 20.24 -18.74
C PHE A 347 8.08 18.87 -19.02
N THR A 348 8.05 18.51 -20.30
CA THR A 348 7.61 17.20 -20.77
C THR A 348 8.81 16.51 -21.38
N SER A 349 9.07 15.27 -20.96
CA SER A 349 10.10 14.42 -21.57
C SER A 349 9.48 13.13 -22.08
N ILE A 350 9.99 12.60 -23.18
CA ILE A 350 9.40 11.42 -23.84
C ILE A 350 10.44 10.30 -23.89
N LEU A 351 10.15 9.19 -23.21
CA LEU A 351 10.97 7.97 -23.26
C LEU A 351 10.34 6.99 -24.27
N LYS A 352 10.93 6.87 -25.45
CA LYS A 352 10.62 5.76 -26.35
C LYS A 352 11.54 4.59 -26.06
N CYS A 353 10.90 3.51 -25.66
CA CYS A 353 11.53 2.37 -25.03
C CYS A 353 12.06 1.42 -26.13
N ALA A 354 13.39 1.34 -26.33
CA ALA A 354 13.98 0.54 -27.43
C ALA A 354 13.59 -0.94 -27.32
N ARG A 355 13.45 -1.60 -28.47
CA ARG A 355 13.16 -3.03 -28.55
C ARG A 355 14.43 -3.84 -28.38
N SER A 356 14.37 -4.95 -27.65
CA SER A 356 15.51 -5.84 -27.46
C SER A 356 15.90 -6.55 -28.77
N ALA A 357 17.20 -6.76 -29.01
CA ALA A 357 17.75 -7.23 -30.28
C ALA A 357 17.17 -8.55 -30.86
N PRO A 358 16.74 -9.57 -30.08
CA PRO A 358 16.07 -10.74 -30.70
C PRO A 358 14.62 -10.46 -31.13
N PHE A 359 14.02 -9.35 -30.68
CA PHE A 359 12.58 -9.05 -30.84
C PHE A 359 12.31 -7.67 -31.42
N SER A 360 13.27 -7.07 -32.12
CA SER A 360 13.16 -5.73 -32.72
C SER A 360 12.03 -5.61 -33.74
N LEU A 361 11.70 -6.71 -34.42
CA LEU A 361 10.62 -6.78 -35.42
C LEU A 361 9.25 -7.14 -34.81
N ARG A 362 9.17 -7.38 -33.50
CA ARG A 362 7.93 -7.81 -32.84
C ARG A 362 7.29 -6.65 -32.07
N ASP A 363 5.98 -6.75 -31.91
CA ASP A 363 5.22 -5.79 -31.10
C ASP A 363 5.59 -5.93 -29.63
N ASN A 364 6.10 -4.85 -29.06
CA ASN A 364 6.40 -4.74 -27.64
C ASN A 364 5.29 -3.89 -27.01
N ILE A 365 4.64 -4.42 -25.97
CA ILE A 365 3.60 -3.70 -25.25
C ILE A 365 4.05 -3.53 -23.80
N ILE A 366 4.24 -2.28 -23.37
CA ILE A 366 4.49 -1.94 -21.97
C ILE A 366 3.26 -2.35 -21.16
N CYS A 367 3.46 -3.33 -20.28
CA CYS A 367 2.38 -3.87 -19.47
C CYS A 367 2.26 -3.13 -18.14
N ASN A 368 3.39 -2.79 -17.54
CA ASN A 368 3.48 -1.97 -16.34
C ASN A 368 4.89 -1.35 -16.28
N PHE A 369 5.06 -0.30 -15.49
CA PHE A 369 6.36 0.30 -15.25
C PHE A 369 6.42 0.92 -13.85
N ARG A 370 7.64 1.15 -13.37
CA ARG A 370 7.91 1.78 -12.09
C ARG A 370 9.12 2.71 -12.17
N ILE A 371 8.96 3.97 -11.78
CA ILE A 371 10.06 4.92 -11.64
C ILE A 371 10.90 4.51 -10.42
N LEU A 372 12.22 4.45 -10.61
CA LEU A 372 13.20 4.17 -9.57
C LEU A 372 14.01 5.46 -9.31
N PRO A 373 13.51 6.35 -8.43
CA PRO A 373 13.98 7.73 -8.34
C PRO A 373 15.45 7.85 -7.92
N HIS A 374 15.93 6.96 -7.05
CA HIS A 374 17.30 7.02 -6.50
C HIS A 374 18.39 6.60 -7.49
N GLN A 375 18.04 5.94 -8.58
CA GLN A 375 18.98 5.53 -9.63
C GLN A 375 18.68 6.16 -11.00
N ASN A 376 17.76 7.13 -11.06
CA ASN A 376 17.34 7.82 -12.28
C ASN A 376 16.98 6.87 -13.44
N GLN A 377 16.30 5.77 -13.13
CA GLN A 377 15.86 4.77 -14.10
C GLN A 377 14.39 4.44 -13.96
N VAL A 378 13.84 3.76 -14.96
CA VAL A 378 12.50 3.18 -14.95
C VAL A 378 12.60 1.68 -15.19
N LEU A 379 11.98 0.92 -14.31
CA LEU A 379 11.74 -0.51 -14.49
C LEU A 379 10.52 -0.69 -15.37
N VAL A 380 10.68 -1.34 -16.52
CA VAL A 380 9.60 -1.55 -17.50
C VAL A 380 9.38 -3.06 -17.67
N VAL A 381 8.13 -3.49 -17.53
CA VAL A 381 7.71 -4.85 -17.87
C VAL A 381 6.96 -4.81 -19.20
N ARG A 382 7.45 -5.52 -20.21
CA ARG A 382 6.78 -5.61 -21.52
C ARG A 382 6.38 -7.03 -21.84
N SER A 383 5.32 -7.17 -22.63
CA SER A 383 5.01 -8.41 -23.33
C SER A 383 5.45 -8.35 -24.78
N ILE A 384 6.02 -9.44 -25.27
CA ILE A 384 6.48 -9.61 -26.65
C ILE A 384 5.72 -10.78 -27.27
N ARG A 385 5.03 -10.52 -28.38
CA ARG A 385 4.33 -11.55 -29.16
C ARG A 385 5.26 -12.09 -30.24
N ILE A 386 5.60 -13.37 -30.16
CA ILE A 386 6.52 -14.02 -31.11
C ILE A 386 5.78 -14.38 -32.40
N ALA A 387 4.59 -14.95 -32.28
CA ALA A 387 3.76 -15.37 -33.40
C ALA A 387 2.60 -14.38 -33.59
N PRO A 388 2.13 -14.18 -34.83
CA PRO A 388 0.83 -13.54 -35.06
C PRO A 388 -0.24 -14.34 -34.30
N ALA A 389 -1.28 -13.65 -33.85
CA ALA A 389 -2.41 -14.32 -33.21
C ALA A 389 -2.93 -15.39 -34.19
N PRO A 390 -3.02 -16.66 -33.77
CA PRO A 390 -3.62 -17.69 -34.60
C PRO A 390 -5.04 -17.23 -34.98
N PRO A 391 -5.55 -17.64 -36.15
CA PRO A 391 -6.94 -17.39 -36.50
C PRO A 391 -7.83 -17.85 -35.35
N ALA A 392 -8.92 -17.11 -35.10
CA ALA A 392 -9.85 -17.45 -34.03
C ALA A 392 -10.23 -18.93 -34.19
N PRO A 393 -10.04 -19.76 -33.15
CA PRO A 393 -10.38 -21.16 -33.26
C PRO A 393 -11.88 -21.29 -33.58
N PRO A 394 -12.28 -22.33 -34.32
CA PRO A 394 -13.69 -22.65 -34.54
C PRO A 394 -14.49 -22.59 -33.23
N PRO A 395 -15.76 -22.16 -33.26
CA PRO A 395 -16.61 -22.17 -32.08
C PRO A 395 -16.60 -23.55 -31.40
N GLY A 396 -16.13 -23.62 -30.16
CA GLY A 396 -16.03 -24.87 -29.38
C GLY A 396 -14.63 -25.48 -29.30
N GLU A 397 -13.66 -25.00 -30.10
CA GLU A 397 -12.26 -25.40 -29.95
C GLU A 397 -11.55 -24.59 -28.85
N PRO A 398 -10.56 -25.19 -28.15
CA PRO A 398 -9.80 -24.49 -27.15
C PRO A 398 -9.02 -23.31 -27.77
N PRO A 399 -8.83 -22.21 -27.02
CA PRO A 399 -8.02 -21.08 -27.47
C PRO A 399 -6.59 -21.52 -27.80
N ILE A 400 -6.11 -21.21 -29.02
CA ILE A 400 -4.72 -21.47 -29.40
C ILE A 400 -3.82 -20.43 -28.74
N PHE A 401 -2.80 -20.91 -28.04
CA PHE A 401 -1.88 -20.07 -27.27
C PHE A 401 -0.80 -19.48 -28.16
N VAL A 402 -0.61 -18.17 -28.07
CA VAL A 402 0.57 -17.50 -28.61
C VAL A 402 1.67 -17.63 -27.57
N VAL A 403 2.80 -18.23 -27.93
CA VAL A 403 4.00 -18.21 -27.10
C VAL A 403 4.44 -16.75 -26.94
N GLU A 404 4.55 -16.31 -25.70
CA GLU A 404 4.83 -14.93 -25.35
C GLU A 404 5.99 -14.85 -24.37
N PHE A 405 6.92 -13.95 -24.67
CA PHE A 405 7.95 -13.57 -23.72
C PHE A 405 7.51 -12.33 -22.97
N ALA A 406 7.90 -12.25 -21.70
CA ALA A 406 7.96 -10.98 -21.00
C ALA A 406 9.41 -10.53 -20.89
N THR A 407 9.60 -9.22 -20.94
CA THR A 407 10.89 -8.61 -20.64
C THR A 407 10.74 -7.70 -19.43
N LEU A 408 11.71 -7.79 -18.55
CA LEU A 408 11.94 -6.85 -17.47
C LEU A 408 13.19 -6.06 -17.86
N ALA A 409 13.08 -4.75 -17.98
CA ALA A 409 14.19 -3.92 -18.47
C ALA A 409 14.29 -2.60 -17.70
N LEU A 410 15.52 -2.16 -17.47
CA LEU A 410 15.82 -0.86 -16.86
C LEU A 410 16.19 0.15 -17.96
N PHE A 411 15.51 1.29 -17.98
CA PHE A 411 15.79 2.39 -18.91
C PHE A 411 16.21 3.64 -18.13
N PRO A 412 17.17 4.43 -18.64
CA PRO A 412 17.47 5.72 -18.06
C PRO A 412 16.26 6.67 -18.24
N ILE A 413 16.01 7.51 -17.23
CA ILE A 413 15.01 8.56 -17.34
C ILE A 413 15.57 9.68 -18.25
N PRO A 414 14.82 10.12 -19.28
CA PRO A 414 15.26 11.21 -20.15
C PRO A 414 15.44 12.52 -19.36
N PRO A 415 16.40 13.38 -19.73
CA PRO A 415 16.57 14.66 -19.06
C PRO A 415 15.29 15.52 -19.17
N PRO A 416 15.02 16.40 -18.19
CA PRO A 416 13.84 17.26 -18.22
C PRO A 416 13.79 18.14 -19.47
N GLY A 417 12.67 18.12 -20.19
CA GLY A 417 12.45 18.91 -21.41
C GLY A 417 12.93 18.25 -22.70
N ASP A 418 13.48 17.03 -22.62
CA ASP A 418 13.81 16.22 -23.79
C ASP A 418 12.54 15.69 -24.47
N SER A 419 11.98 16.52 -25.34
CA SER A 419 10.78 16.22 -26.12
C SER A 419 11.08 15.46 -27.41
N GLU A 420 12.35 15.31 -27.78
CA GLU A 420 12.71 14.50 -28.94
C GLU A 420 12.41 13.04 -28.62
N THR A 421 11.77 12.34 -29.56
CA THR A 421 11.41 10.93 -29.38
C THR A 421 12.64 10.05 -29.61
N LEU A 422 13.68 10.25 -28.80
CA LEU A 422 14.88 9.45 -28.83
C LEU A 422 14.55 8.03 -28.37
N ILE A 423 15.16 7.05 -29.05
CA ILE A 423 15.04 5.64 -28.71
C ILE A 423 16.09 5.34 -27.66
N TYR A 424 15.66 5.02 -26.44
CA TYR A 424 16.57 4.71 -25.33
C TYR A 424 16.74 3.21 -25.21
N PHE A 425 18.00 2.77 -25.25
CA PHE A 425 18.37 1.38 -24.98
C PHE A 425 18.25 1.06 -23.49
N SER A 426 17.95 -0.20 -23.17
CA SER A 426 17.93 -0.66 -21.78
C SER A 426 19.35 -0.82 -21.27
N ASP A 427 19.61 -0.38 -20.04
CA ASP A 427 20.88 -0.64 -19.34
C ASP A 427 21.02 -2.11 -18.94
N ASP A 428 19.90 -2.75 -18.65
CA ASP A 428 19.81 -4.15 -18.22
C ASP A 428 18.48 -4.74 -18.69
N VAL A 429 18.47 -6.04 -19.03
CA VAL A 429 17.28 -6.75 -19.50
C VAL A 429 17.30 -8.22 -19.11
N VAL A 430 16.19 -8.66 -18.51
CA VAL A 430 15.90 -10.08 -18.26
C VAL A 430 14.70 -10.48 -19.10
N ILE A 431 14.85 -11.57 -19.85
CA ILE A 431 13.82 -12.12 -20.73
C ILE A 431 13.37 -13.45 -20.13
N TYR A 432 12.07 -13.64 -20.01
CA TYR A 432 11.51 -14.88 -19.48
C TYR A 432 10.23 -15.27 -20.20
N LEU A 433 9.95 -16.57 -20.18
CA LEU A 433 8.72 -17.12 -20.72
C LEU A 433 7.56 -16.73 -19.79
N ALA A 434 6.59 -16.01 -20.35
CA ALA A 434 5.43 -15.51 -19.63
C ALA A 434 4.19 -15.72 -20.49
N ASP A 435 3.95 -16.99 -20.82
CA ASP A 435 2.84 -17.39 -21.64
C ASP A 435 1.54 -16.83 -21.08
N ASP A 436 0.86 -16.07 -21.94
CA ASP A 436 -0.45 -15.51 -21.69
C ASP A 436 -0.54 -14.60 -20.46
N MET A 437 0.45 -13.73 -20.27
CA MET A 437 0.47 -12.73 -19.19
C MET A 437 -0.70 -11.74 -19.27
N GLU A 438 -1.63 -11.82 -18.32
CA GLU A 438 -2.86 -11.05 -18.34
C GLU A 438 -2.78 -9.73 -17.59
N GLY A 439 -1.91 -9.62 -16.59
CA GLY A 439 -1.77 -8.42 -15.78
C GLY A 439 -0.47 -8.44 -15.00
N VAL A 440 0.10 -7.26 -14.78
CA VAL A 440 1.37 -7.08 -14.08
C VAL A 440 1.18 -6.05 -12.98
N GLN A 441 1.72 -6.30 -11.80
CA GLN A 441 1.73 -5.38 -10.66
C GLN A 441 3.15 -5.27 -10.13
N ILE A 442 3.63 -4.04 -9.90
CA ILE A 442 4.97 -3.77 -9.38
C ILE A 442 4.82 -3.03 -8.06
N SER A 443 5.49 -3.49 -7.00
CA SER A 443 5.53 -2.77 -5.73
C SER A 443 6.17 -1.38 -5.89
N ASN A 444 5.82 -0.46 -4.99
CA ASN A 444 6.52 0.82 -4.97
C ASN A 444 7.96 0.60 -4.45
N PRO A 445 8.97 1.32 -4.96
CA PRO A 445 10.23 1.43 -4.24
C PRO A 445 9.96 2.14 -2.91
N SER A 446 10.63 1.70 -1.85
CA SER A 446 10.56 2.40 -0.57
C SER A 446 11.27 3.74 -0.71
N GLU A 447 10.50 4.84 -0.65
CA GLU A 447 11.02 6.21 -0.59
C GLU A 447 11.23 6.67 0.85
N ARG A 448 11.23 5.74 1.82
CA ARG A 448 11.42 6.06 3.22
C ARG A 448 12.75 6.75 3.44
N ALA A 449 12.68 8.04 3.72
CA ALA A 449 13.76 8.72 4.38
C ALA A 449 13.98 8.03 5.73
N ALA A 450 15.25 7.77 6.07
CA ALA A 450 15.59 7.33 7.42
C ALA A 450 14.95 8.30 8.42
N LEU A 451 14.24 7.75 9.42
CA LEU A 451 13.61 8.59 10.45
C LEU A 451 14.69 9.48 11.08
N PRO A 452 14.46 10.80 11.23
CA PRO A 452 15.42 11.68 11.88
C PRO A 452 15.80 11.15 13.26
N GLY A 453 17.08 10.82 13.45
CA GLY A 453 17.60 10.25 14.70
C GLY A 453 17.72 8.72 14.73
N SER A 454 17.63 8.01 13.59
CA SER A 454 18.22 6.68 13.50
C SER A 454 19.71 6.74 13.81
N MET A 455 20.24 5.75 14.52
CA MET A 455 21.66 5.72 14.87
C MET A 455 22.49 5.79 13.58
N PRO A 456 23.44 6.73 13.45
CA PRO A 456 24.15 6.99 12.18
C PRO A 456 25.03 5.81 11.71
N THR A 457 25.18 4.77 12.53
CA THR A 457 26.02 3.60 12.25
C THR A 457 25.29 2.47 11.51
N GLU A 458 23.96 2.47 11.44
CA GLU A 458 23.23 1.39 10.75
C GLU A 458 22.94 1.75 9.30
N GLU A 459 23.46 0.93 8.40
CA GLU A 459 23.20 1.00 6.97
C GLU A 459 21.68 0.89 6.70
N PRO A 460 21.08 1.81 5.93
CA PRO A 460 19.65 1.84 5.65
C PRO A 460 19.20 0.54 4.98
N LEU A 461 18.11 -0.03 5.50
CA LEU A 461 17.58 -1.30 5.04
C LEU A 461 16.48 -1.09 4.00
N TYR A 462 16.76 -1.45 2.75
CA TYR A 462 15.82 -1.26 1.64
C TYR A 462 15.07 -2.54 1.27
N PRO A 463 13.74 -2.50 1.14
CA PRO A 463 12.95 -3.67 0.75
C PRO A 463 13.18 -4.02 -0.72
N PRO A 464 13.03 -5.31 -1.07
CA PRO A 464 13.08 -5.75 -2.46
C PRO A 464 11.88 -5.21 -3.27
N LEU A 465 12.06 -5.10 -4.58
CA LEU A 465 10.93 -4.88 -5.49
C LEU A 465 10.26 -6.22 -5.80
N ASN A 466 8.93 -6.20 -5.79
CA ASN A 466 8.09 -7.32 -6.13
C ASN A 466 7.39 -7.06 -7.46
N VAL A 467 7.63 -7.92 -8.45
CA VAL A 467 6.89 -7.92 -9.71
C VAL A 467 6.01 -9.16 -9.72
N PHE A 468 4.70 -8.95 -9.68
CA PHE A 468 3.70 -10.00 -9.82
C PHE A 468 3.15 -9.98 -11.24
N PHE A 469 2.99 -11.15 -11.83
CA PHE A 469 2.32 -11.26 -13.12
C PHE A 469 1.36 -12.45 -13.12
N ARG A 470 0.14 -12.19 -13.59
CA ARG A 470 -0.89 -13.19 -13.74
C ARG A 470 -0.83 -13.81 -15.12
N ARG A 471 -1.06 -15.10 -15.23
CA ARG A 471 -1.24 -15.82 -16.50
C ARG A 471 -2.72 -16.17 -16.70
N ARG A 472 -3.19 -16.28 -17.94
CA ARG A 472 -4.61 -16.51 -18.22
C ARG A 472 -5.12 -17.91 -17.86
N PHE A 473 -4.33 -18.97 -17.74
CA PHE A 473 -4.88 -20.33 -17.56
C PHE A 473 -4.26 -21.01 -16.36
N HIS A 474 -5.06 -21.53 -15.42
CA HIS A 474 -4.79 -22.34 -14.20
C HIS A 474 -3.39 -22.34 -13.58
N GLN A 475 -2.64 -21.30 -13.85
CA GLN A 475 -1.23 -21.23 -13.56
C GLN A 475 -1.09 -20.38 -12.30
N PRO A 476 -0.18 -20.80 -11.43
CA PRO A 476 0.10 -20.05 -10.22
C PRO A 476 0.54 -18.62 -10.58
N LEU A 477 0.31 -17.70 -9.66
CA LEU A 477 0.71 -16.31 -9.81
C LEU A 477 2.24 -16.26 -9.94
N GLY A 478 2.75 -15.69 -11.02
CA GLY A 478 4.18 -15.48 -11.19
C GLY A 478 4.68 -14.36 -10.29
N HIS A 479 5.85 -14.56 -9.68
CA HIS A 479 6.48 -13.58 -8.79
C HIS A 479 7.98 -13.49 -9.09
N ILE A 480 8.46 -12.26 -9.24
CA ILE A 480 9.88 -11.93 -9.40
C ILE A 480 10.26 -11.00 -8.26
N LEU A 481 11.36 -11.37 -7.59
CA LEU A 481 11.96 -10.59 -6.52
C LEU A 481 13.26 -9.94 -7.03
N ILE A 482 13.36 -8.62 -6.89
CA ILE A 482 14.58 -7.86 -7.21
C ILE A 482 15.10 -7.26 -5.91
N ASN A 483 16.19 -7.81 -5.39
CA ASN A 483 16.79 -7.31 -4.15
C ASN A 483 17.46 -5.95 -4.38
N ALA A 484 17.41 -5.08 -3.36
CA ALA A 484 18.23 -3.88 -3.36
C ALA A 484 19.71 -4.28 -3.20
N LEU A 485 20.60 -3.58 -3.88
CA LEU A 485 22.04 -3.71 -3.67
C LEU A 485 22.41 -3.17 -2.29
N PRO A 486 23.33 -3.84 -1.54
CA PRO A 486 23.96 -3.28 -0.36
C PRO A 486 24.60 -1.92 -0.68
N GLN A 487 24.56 -0.98 0.27
CA GLN A 487 25.18 0.33 0.11
C GLN A 487 26.70 0.21 0.02
N SER A 488 27.30 -0.81 0.66
CA SER A 488 28.73 -1.15 0.52
C SER A 488 29.16 -1.41 -0.92
N ASP A 489 28.22 -1.84 -1.78
CA ASP A 489 28.50 -2.24 -3.15
C ASP A 489 28.25 -1.10 -4.16
N LEU A 490 27.81 0.07 -3.67
CA LEU A 490 27.56 1.23 -4.51
C LEU A 490 28.86 1.98 -4.84
N PRO A 491 29.02 2.49 -6.07
CA PRO A 491 30.14 3.36 -6.43
C PRO A 491 30.22 4.60 -5.52
N GLU A 492 31.44 5.00 -5.15
CA GLU A 492 31.67 6.24 -4.40
C GLU A 492 31.05 7.46 -5.09
N GLY A 493 30.37 8.31 -4.32
CA GLY A 493 29.75 9.55 -4.81
C GLY A 493 28.31 9.40 -5.32
N GLN A 494 27.73 8.19 -5.34
CA GLN A 494 26.33 8.03 -5.67
C GLN A 494 25.41 8.54 -4.55
N ALA A 495 24.26 9.13 -4.93
CA ALA A 495 23.28 9.61 -3.96
C ALA A 495 22.75 8.43 -3.10
N PRO A 496 22.55 8.62 -1.79
CA PRO A 496 22.04 7.57 -0.93
C PRO A 496 20.62 7.17 -1.35
N GLY A 497 20.37 5.87 -1.43
CA GLY A 497 19.07 5.31 -1.76
C GLY A 497 19.13 3.85 -2.20
N PRO A 498 17.96 3.19 -2.32
CA PRO A 498 17.88 1.85 -2.86
C PRO A 498 18.31 1.85 -4.33
N ARG A 499 19.22 0.93 -4.68
CA ARG A 499 19.57 0.62 -6.06
C ARG A 499 19.15 -0.80 -6.37
N TYR A 500 18.54 -1.01 -7.52
CA TYR A 500 18.06 -2.30 -8.00
C TYR A 500 18.70 -2.60 -9.35
N VAL A 501 19.27 -3.79 -9.51
CA VAL A 501 19.83 -4.30 -10.76
C VAL A 501 19.16 -5.63 -11.11
N LEU A 502 19.00 -5.93 -12.40
CA LEU A 502 18.28 -7.14 -12.79
C LEU A 502 19.16 -8.39 -12.69
N SER A 503 20.48 -8.23 -12.63
CA SER A 503 21.39 -9.31 -12.22
C SER A 503 21.13 -9.85 -10.81
N SER A 504 20.46 -9.07 -9.94
CA SER A 504 20.02 -9.50 -8.61
C SER A 504 18.66 -10.21 -8.60
N VAL A 505 18.07 -10.50 -9.76
CA VAL A 505 16.86 -11.33 -9.84
C VAL A 505 17.21 -12.75 -9.40
N THR A 506 16.77 -13.10 -8.20
CA THR A 506 17.23 -14.33 -7.52
C THR A 506 16.47 -15.57 -7.96
N ASN A 507 15.22 -15.45 -8.45
CA ASN A 507 14.46 -16.48 -9.17
C ASN A 507 13.10 -15.93 -9.64
N ILE A 508 12.56 -16.49 -10.73
CA ILE A 508 11.15 -16.33 -11.09
C ILE A 508 10.40 -17.47 -10.41
N SER A 509 9.72 -17.16 -9.32
CA SER A 509 8.97 -18.13 -8.54
C SER A 509 7.50 -18.13 -8.94
N THR A 510 6.79 -19.15 -8.48
CA THR A 510 5.34 -19.21 -8.58
C THR A 510 4.76 -19.21 -7.18
N VAL A 511 3.72 -18.41 -6.96
CA VAL A 511 3.01 -18.34 -5.69
C VAL A 511 1.84 -19.30 -5.75
N GLY A 512 2.00 -20.44 -5.07
CA GLY A 512 0.92 -21.38 -4.82
C GLY A 512 -0.11 -20.75 -3.88
N LEU A 513 -1.39 -20.83 -4.26
CA LEU A 513 -2.50 -20.42 -3.40
C LEU A 513 -3.29 -21.65 -3.02
N GLU A 514 -3.32 -21.97 -1.74
CA GLU A 514 -4.17 -23.04 -1.22
C GLU A 514 -5.64 -22.63 -1.40
N THR A 515 -6.37 -23.37 -2.23
CA THR A 515 -7.78 -23.12 -2.46
C THR A 515 -8.59 -24.24 -1.82
N PRO A 516 -9.69 -23.93 -1.11
CA PRO A 516 -10.46 -24.94 -0.40
C PRO A 516 -11.20 -25.89 -1.35
N ASP A 517 -11.39 -25.50 -2.60
CA ASP A 517 -12.09 -26.27 -3.63
C ASP A 517 -11.21 -26.37 -4.87
N THR A 518 -10.67 -27.57 -5.13
CA THR A 518 -9.84 -27.86 -6.31
C THR A 518 -10.66 -27.95 -7.60
N THR A 519 -11.99 -28.00 -7.51
CA THR A 519 -12.88 -28.08 -8.68
C THR A 519 -13.20 -26.71 -9.28
N ILE A 520 -13.08 -25.64 -8.48
CA ILE A 520 -13.33 -24.27 -8.93
C ILE A 520 -12.03 -23.60 -9.29
N GLU A 521 -11.98 -23.07 -10.51
CA GLU A 521 -10.81 -22.34 -11.01
C GLU A 521 -10.85 -20.90 -10.52
N TYR A 522 -9.78 -20.50 -9.84
CA TYR A 522 -9.64 -19.18 -9.29
C TYR A 522 -8.63 -18.34 -10.07
N ARG A 523 -8.91 -17.04 -10.16
CA ARG A 523 -8.08 -16.03 -10.81
C ARG A 523 -7.50 -15.08 -9.75
N PRO A 524 -6.18 -15.05 -9.54
CA PRO A 524 -5.58 -14.18 -8.55
C PRO A 524 -5.49 -12.73 -9.03
N PHE A 525 -5.53 -11.79 -8.09
CA PHE A 525 -5.30 -10.37 -8.29
C PHE A 525 -4.41 -9.89 -7.15
N VAL A 526 -3.54 -8.92 -7.43
CA VAL A 526 -2.56 -8.44 -6.46
C VAL A 526 -2.78 -6.96 -6.22
N LEU A 527 -2.87 -6.58 -4.95
CA LEU A 527 -2.69 -5.20 -4.49
C LEU A 527 -1.28 -5.11 -3.92
N PRO A 528 -0.31 -4.61 -4.71
CA PRO A 528 1.10 -4.73 -4.35
C PRO A 528 1.41 -3.83 -3.16
N GLY A 529 2.07 -4.42 -2.16
CA GLY A 529 2.76 -3.72 -1.09
C GLY A 529 4.27 -3.79 -1.29
N VAL A 530 4.99 -2.83 -0.72
CA VAL A 530 6.45 -2.81 -0.58
C VAL A 530 6.94 -4.06 0.15
N GLN A 531 6.30 -4.43 1.25
CA GLN A 531 6.66 -5.58 2.09
C GLN A 531 5.55 -6.63 2.16
N ARG A 532 4.30 -6.19 2.19
CA ARG A 532 3.13 -7.04 2.43
C ARG A 532 2.12 -6.84 1.31
N SER A 533 2.17 -7.73 0.32
CA SER A 533 1.21 -7.70 -0.79
C SER A 533 -0.06 -8.46 -0.44
N LEU A 534 -1.23 -7.87 -0.72
CA LEU A 534 -2.50 -8.57 -0.58
C LEU A 534 -2.86 -9.23 -1.91
N ILE A 535 -3.10 -10.53 -1.88
CA ILE A 535 -3.62 -11.28 -3.02
C ILE A 535 -5.10 -11.55 -2.76
N TYR A 536 -5.95 -11.39 -3.76
CA TYR A 536 -7.34 -11.83 -3.69
C TYR A 536 -7.71 -12.66 -4.90
N THR A 537 -8.64 -13.59 -4.74
CA THR A 537 -9.06 -14.49 -5.82
C THR A 537 -10.50 -14.24 -6.23
N THR A 538 -10.78 -14.29 -7.54
CA THR A 538 -12.14 -14.33 -8.09
C THR A 538 -12.34 -15.63 -8.84
N GLN A 539 -13.57 -16.01 -9.18
CA GLN A 539 -13.79 -17.13 -10.09
C GLN A 539 -13.21 -16.78 -11.47
N TYR A 540 -12.61 -17.76 -12.15
CA TYR A 540 -11.94 -17.55 -13.44
C TYR A 540 -12.86 -17.00 -14.53
N GLY A 541 -14.07 -17.54 -14.63
CA GLY A 541 -15.11 -17.09 -15.58
C GLY A 541 -15.77 -15.76 -15.23
N ASP A 542 -15.54 -15.22 -14.03
CA ASP A 542 -16.18 -13.99 -13.59
C ASP A 542 -15.50 -12.75 -14.20
N ARG A 543 -16.06 -12.29 -15.32
CA ARG A 543 -15.62 -11.10 -16.05
C ARG A 543 -16.44 -9.85 -15.73
N ARG A 544 -17.29 -9.90 -14.69
CA ARG A 544 -18.09 -8.74 -14.29
C ARG A 544 -17.18 -7.62 -13.77
N ASP A 545 -17.65 -6.38 -13.88
CA ASP A 545 -16.98 -5.23 -13.27
C ASP A 545 -16.89 -5.35 -11.74
N THR A 546 -17.83 -6.10 -11.17
CA THR A 546 -18.01 -6.30 -9.74
C THR A 546 -17.97 -7.79 -9.40
N PRO A 547 -16.82 -8.46 -9.54
CA PRO A 547 -16.74 -9.89 -9.36
C PRO A 547 -16.92 -10.27 -7.90
N SER A 548 -17.19 -11.55 -7.70
CA SER A 548 -17.18 -12.19 -6.40
C SER A 548 -15.73 -12.44 -5.97
N ILE A 549 -15.38 -12.05 -4.74
CA ILE A 549 -14.08 -12.37 -4.13
C ILE A 549 -14.24 -13.61 -3.27
N HIS A 550 -13.47 -14.65 -3.60
CA HIS A 550 -13.52 -15.95 -2.94
C HIS A 550 -12.52 -16.10 -1.80
N GLY A 551 -11.39 -15.40 -1.87
CA GLY A 551 -10.36 -15.46 -0.84
C GLY A 551 -9.51 -14.21 -0.81
N PHE A 552 -9.01 -13.90 0.38
CA PHE A 552 -7.86 -13.00 0.58
C PHE A 552 -6.69 -13.84 1.05
N TYR A 553 -5.51 -13.52 0.57
CA TYR A 553 -4.26 -14.18 0.90
C TYR A 553 -3.23 -13.11 1.24
N SER A 554 -2.59 -13.29 2.37
CA SER A 554 -1.42 -12.50 2.74
C SER A 554 -0.22 -13.06 2.00
N HIS A 555 0.59 -12.22 1.36
CA HIS A 555 1.86 -12.59 0.74
C HIS A 555 3.04 -12.04 1.56
N TYR A 556 4.04 -12.89 1.82
CA TYR A 556 5.25 -12.58 2.56
C TYR A 556 6.45 -13.20 1.82
N CYS A 557 7.33 -12.36 1.28
CA CYS A 557 8.27 -12.75 0.21
C CYS A 557 9.36 -13.72 0.63
N ASP A 558 9.69 -13.78 1.92
CA ASP A 558 10.83 -14.55 2.42
C ASP A 558 10.53 -15.15 3.81
N PRO A 559 9.66 -16.17 3.84
CA PRO A 559 9.27 -16.85 5.08
C PRO A 559 10.44 -17.55 5.78
N GLU A 560 11.46 -17.92 5.01
CA GLU A 560 12.65 -18.62 5.53
C GLU A 560 13.73 -17.65 6.03
N PHE A 561 13.51 -16.34 5.93
CA PHE A 561 14.45 -15.30 6.31
C PHE A 561 15.83 -15.49 5.66
N LYS A 562 15.86 -15.83 4.37
CA LYS A 562 17.11 -15.98 3.61
C LYS A 562 17.68 -14.64 3.18
N ALA A 563 16.82 -13.66 2.94
CA ALA A 563 17.23 -12.32 2.57
C ALA A 563 17.66 -11.54 3.82
N GLU A 564 18.77 -10.82 3.70
CA GLU A 564 19.30 -9.94 4.75
C GLU A 564 18.23 -8.94 5.25
N TYR A 565 17.42 -8.42 4.33
CA TYR A 565 16.29 -7.54 4.64
C TYR A 565 15.35 -8.15 5.69
N SER A 566 14.93 -9.38 5.47
CA SER A 566 13.96 -10.07 6.35
C SER A 566 14.59 -10.39 7.70
N LEU A 567 15.86 -10.80 7.73
CA LEU A 567 16.61 -11.09 8.95
C LEU A 567 16.73 -9.85 9.83
N ARG A 568 17.24 -8.74 9.29
CA ARG A 568 17.37 -7.48 10.03
C ARG A 568 16.00 -6.97 10.50
N GLN A 569 14.97 -7.06 9.66
CA GLN A 569 13.59 -6.71 10.04
C GLN A 569 13.12 -7.51 11.26
N ARG A 570 13.37 -8.82 11.28
CA ARG A 570 13.05 -9.71 12.39
C ARG A 570 13.83 -9.34 13.65
N ASP A 571 15.13 -9.07 13.54
CA ASP A 571 15.99 -8.72 14.68
C ASP A 571 15.57 -7.39 15.31
N MET A 572 15.24 -6.38 14.49
CA MET A 572 14.69 -5.11 14.95
C MET A 572 13.39 -5.30 15.74
N LEU A 573 12.51 -6.20 15.27
CA LEU A 573 11.27 -6.50 15.98
C LEU A 573 11.54 -7.23 17.31
N HIS A 574 12.43 -8.23 17.32
CA HIS A 574 12.83 -8.94 18.55
C HIS A 574 13.50 -8.01 19.57
N SER A 575 14.17 -6.94 19.13
CA SER A 575 14.78 -5.97 20.05
C SER A 575 13.77 -5.25 20.96
N ILE A 576 12.50 -5.19 20.54
CA ILE A 576 11.44 -4.48 21.28
C ILE A 576 10.28 -5.39 21.71
N THR A 577 10.27 -6.66 21.32
CA THR A 577 9.24 -7.63 21.68
C THR A 577 9.84 -8.80 22.44
N ARG A 578 9.19 -9.22 23.52
CA ARG A 578 9.73 -10.28 24.37
C ARG A 578 9.63 -11.68 23.76
N ARG A 579 8.57 -11.95 23.00
CA ARG A 579 8.22 -13.31 22.60
C ARG A 579 8.58 -13.59 21.15
N PRO A 580 9.19 -14.75 20.85
CA PRO A 580 9.25 -15.22 19.48
C PRO A 580 7.82 -15.47 18.98
N PHE A 581 7.55 -15.06 17.76
CA PHE A 581 6.27 -15.29 17.08
C PHE A 581 6.40 -16.45 16.12
N LEU A 582 5.29 -17.15 15.90
CA LEU A 582 5.22 -18.23 14.92
C LEU A 582 5.25 -17.62 13.52
N VAL A 583 6.28 -17.95 12.75
CA VAL A 583 6.39 -17.57 11.35
C VAL A 583 6.08 -18.78 10.48
N ARG A 584 5.19 -18.59 9.51
CA ARG A 584 4.89 -19.62 8.52
C ARG A 584 6.06 -19.83 7.56
N THR A 585 6.15 -21.03 7.00
CA THR A 585 7.10 -21.37 5.93
C THR A 585 6.55 -21.04 4.53
N ALA A 586 5.24 -20.92 4.38
CA ALA A 586 4.60 -20.61 3.11
C ALA A 586 4.69 -19.11 2.76
N VAL A 587 4.98 -18.80 1.49
CA VAL A 587 5.02 -17.42 0.98
C VAL A 587 3.64 -16.77 1.06
N ALA A 588 2.58 -17.53 0.79
CA ALA A 588 1.20 -17.09 0.89
C ALA A 588 0.44 -17.85 1.99
N ALA A 589 -0.47 -17.19 2.69
CA ALA A 589 -1.47 -17.86 3.53
C ALA A 589 -2.83 -17.19 3.40
N GLN A 590 -3.88 -18.03 3.39
CA GLN A 590 -5.26 -17.58 3.31
C GLN A 590 -5.65 -16.85 4.60
N ILE A 591 -6.24 -15.67 4.46
CA ILE A 591 -6.82 -14.92 5.56
C ILE A 591 -8.17 -15.56 5.88
N HIS A 592 -8.32 -16.05 7.11
CA HIS A 592 -9.51 -16.79 7.52
C HIS A 592 -10.71 -15.84 7.65
N HIS A 593 -11.71 -15.99 6.77
CA HIS A 593 -12.88 -15.11 6.77
C HIS A 593 -13.86 -15.50 7.87
N CYS A 594 -14.36 -14.52 8.61
CA CYS A 594 -15.60 -14.73 9.34
C CYS A 594 -16.79 -14.68 8.36
N ALA A 595 -17.89 -15.38 8.69
CA ALA A 595 -19.07 -15.49 7.82
C ALA A 595 -19.59 -14.13 7.27
N PRO A 596 -19.62 -13.03 8.05
CA PRO A 596 -20.02 -11.73 7.51
C PRO A 596 -19.08 -11.21 6.42
N ILE A 597 -17.75 -11.33 6.60
CA ILE A 597 -16.78 -10.89 5.58
C ILE A 597 -16.98 -11.71 4.32
N TYR A 598 -17.05 -13.03 4.47
CA TYR A 598 -17.24 -13.94 3.34
C TYR A 598 -18.51 -13.60 2.56
N HIS A 599 -19.65 -13.45 3.23
CA HIS A 599 -20.93 -13.14 2.58
C HIS A 599 -20.87 -11.85 1.75
N ASP A 600 -20.31 -10.79 2.33
CA ASP A 600 -20.22 -9.51 1.64
C ASP A 600 -19.28 -9.56 0.43
N THR A 601 -18.13 -10.22 0.57
CA THR A 601 -17.15 -10.28 -0.52
C THR A 601 -17.51 -11.30 -1.60
N HIS A 602 -18.23 -12.38 -1.26
CA HIS A 602 -18.74 -13.35 -2.24
C HIS A 602 -19.88 -12.80 -3.09
N SER A 603 -20.67 -11.86 -2.57
CA SER A 603 -21.78 -11.31 -3.33
C SER A 603 -21.28 -10.57 -4.57
N SER A 604 -20.40 -9.58 -4.37
CA SER A 604 -19.71 -8.81 -5.41
C SER A 604 -18.90 -7.68 -4.76
N VAL A 605 -17.77 -7.32 -5.36
CA VAL A 605 -16.93 -6.19 -4.90
C VAL A 605 -16.67 -5.24 -6.07
N LYS A 606 -17.06 -3.96 -5.91
CA LYS A 606 -16.92 -2.91 -6.94
C LYS A 606 -15.55 -2.24 -6.91
N ALA A 607 -15.03 -1.98 -5.71
CA ALA A 607 -13.72 -1.37 -5.51
C ALA A 607 -13.05 -1.99 -4.30
N ILE A 608 -11.71 -2.11 -4.35
CA ILE A 608 -10.88 -2.62 -3.27
C ILE A 608 -9.59 -1.80 -3.18
N ALA A 609 -9.12 -1.53 -1.97
CA ALA A 609 -7.81 -0.92 -1.70
C ALA A 609 -7.15 -1.62 -0.50
N TRP A 610 -5.82 -1.58 -0.47
CA TRP A 610 -5.00 -2.23 0.53
C TRP A 610 -4.00 -1.25 1.12
N ASP A 611 -3.96 -1.17 2.44
CA ASP A 611 -2.91 -0.50 3.18
C ASP A 611 -2.07 -1.52 3.92
N GLU A 612 -0.84 -1.69 3.45
CA GLU A 612 0.10 -2.69 3.98
C GLU A 612 0.74 -2.32 5.32
N GLU A 613 0.68 -1.04 5.68
CA GLU A 613 1.42 -0.49 6.81
C GLU A 613 0.57 -0.50 8.07
N VAL A 614 -0.73 -0.22 7.92
CA VAL A 614 -1.70 -0.36 9.02
C VAL A 614 -2.52 -1.64 8.92
N GLY A 615 -2.41 -2.39 7.83
CA GLY A 615 -3.02 -3.71 7.68
C GLY A 615 -4.52 -3.64 7.47
N ARG A 616 -4.96 -2.84 6.49
CA ARG A 616 -6.37 -2.59 6.23
C ARG A 616 -6.78 -2.91 4.81
N ILE A 617 -7.81 -3.73 4.69
CA ILE A 617 -8.49 -3.98 3.42
C ILE A 617 -9.74 -3.11 3.40
N PHE A 618 -9.82 -2.21 2.42
CA PHE A 618 -11.01 -1.41 2.15
C PHE A 618 -11.74 -2.01 0.96
N TYR A 619 -13.05 -2.21 1.05
CA TYR A 619 -13.84 -2.65 -0.09
C TYR A 619 -15.22 -1.98 -0.11
N VAL A 620 -15.83 -1.93 -1.29
CA VAL A 620 -17.17 -1.36 -1.52
C VAL A 620 -17.99 -2.37 -2.33
N ARG A 621 -19.24 -2.60 -1.90
CA ARG A 621 -20.19 -3.45 -2.62
C ARG A 621 -20.87 -2.66 -3.75
N PRO A 622 -21.37 -3.31 -4.81
CA PRO A 622 -22.06 -2.61 -5.89
C PRO A 622 -23.30 -1.87 -5.40
N LYS A 623 -23.48 -0.65 -5.90
CA LYS A 623 -24.59 0.27 -5.54
C LYS A 623 -24.64 0.68 -4.07
N ASP A 624 -23.70 0.22 -3.25
CA ASP A 624 -23.57 0.60 -1.85
C ASP A 624 -22.85 1.96 -1.76
N CYS A 625 -23.28 2.78 -0.81
CA CYS A 625 -22.62 4.03 -0.46
C CYS A 625 -21.71 3.87 0.76
N ALA A 626 -21.52 2.65 1.28
CA ALA A 626 -20.63 2.39 2.41
C ALA A 626 -19.24 1.86 1.99
N ILE A 627 -18.21 2.26 2.74
CA ILE A 627 -16.89 1.64 2.74
C ILE A 627 -16.82 0.62 3.88
N TYR A 628 -16.48 -0.61 3.54
CA TYR A 628 -16.19 -1.66 4.51
C TYR A 628 -14.67 -1.72 4.74
N THR A 629 -14.26 -1.82 6.00
CA THR A 629 -12.86 -1.96 6.39
C THR A 629 -12.66 -3.23 7.19
N ILE A 630 -11.73 -4.06 6.75
CA ILE A 630 -11.22 -5.23 7.48
C ILE A 630 -9.87 -4.82 8.07
N ASN A 631 -9.76 -4.83 9.40
CA ASN A 631 -8.50 -4.57 10.08
C ASN A 631 -7.82 -5.90 10.42
N LEU A 632 -6.55 -6.02 10.05
CA LEU A 632 -5.66 -7.13 10.37
C LEU A 632 -4.67 -6.79 11.49
N SER A 633 -4.78 -5.60 12.06
CA SER A 633 -3.96 -5.09 13.16
C SER A 633 -4.83 -4.54 14.29
N VAL A 634 -4.27 -4.49 15.51
CA VAL A 634 -4.94 -3.90 16.66
C VAL A 634 -4.64 -2.40 16.69
N ALA A 635 -5.68 -1.59 16.87
CA ALA A 635 -5.54 -0.17 17.10
C ALA A 635 -6.05 0.18 18.51
N PRO A 636 -5.19 0.71 19.40
CA PRO A 636 -5.67 1.42 20.58
C PRO A 636 -6.71 2.47 20.16
N SER A 637 -7.84 2.51 20.87
CA SER A 637 -8.92 3.47 20.66
C SER A 637 -8.89 4.49 21.78
N GLN A 638 -8.93 5.78 21.45
CA GLN A 638 -9.24 6.84 22.42
C GLN A 638 -10.69 6.62 22.86
N ARG A 639 -10.89 6.06 24.06
CA ARG A 639 -12.21 5.94 24.69
C ARG A 639 -12.36 6.98 25.77
#